data_AF-A0A7C0WL85-F1
#
_entry.id   AF-A0A7C0WL85-F1
#
_cell.length_a   1.000
_cell.length_b   1.000
_cell.length_c   1.000
_cell.angle_alpha   90.00
_cell.angle_beta   90.00
_cell.angle_gamma   90.00
#
_symmetry.space_group_name_H-M   'P 1'
#
loop_
_entity.id
_entity.type
_entity.pdbx_description
1 polymer ?
#
loop_
_entity_poly.entity_id
_entity_poly.type
_entity_poly.pdbx_seq_one_letter_code
_entity_poly.pdbx_strand_id
1 'polypeptide(L)'
;MTINNPTSSSAATTFKWISTKIIDDVFTDEISLFKPKFQVDYKAYLQRLWEANPEIHALLKNSPDVESARNALYTYLEKKERNIFALDNDLHILEKATVREGVRVFKSIIGPINESRTGVSALQHLHKLAGDENEEADDPVSVGFLLEFINLFRSVIGQSNIYLENSEVKKHIPDFLKMHGRKAAQIRTGILDDLGLTAKKYFKKYPAGLDEEVITWRQENKEKILRYFNGSEEDWEDYRWHLKNVIRGAEPLSDLLDLTNEQKDAIAKAGKNKIPFGISPYYLSLMDANLSIGYDHAVRSQVIPPKNYVDLMTEHKYDRKLLLDFMGEHDTSPTDLVTRRYPLIAILKPFNTCAQICVYCQRNWEIDRVLEPKAMASRKKVDEALTWFDHHQSIGDVLITGGDPLVMKDSQLERILEILAGKKQIYRIRLGTRTPVVLPMRWTDELMKIIARYHEPGRREISVVTHFEHSYEITPEAMAAVQKIRRTGIGVYNQVVFTIENSRRFELAKLRLDLKSIGVDPYYTFNMKGKEETKQYMVPIARILQERKEEARLLPGLDRTDEPVFNVPRLGKNHLRAWQDHRLVMILPNGSRVYEFHPWEKNIEAVPPYNYIDVPIYDYLEELAARGENIRDYRTIWYYY
;
A
#
# COMPACT_ATOMS: atom_id res chain seq x y z
N MET A 1 -43.11 -56.51 -3.38
CA MET A 1 -42.52 -57.85 -3.12
C MET A 1 -41.37 -58.02 -4.09
N THR A 2 -40.19 -57.66 -3.61
CA THR A 2 -39.07 -58.58 -3.29
C THR A 2 -38.26 -58.97 -4.53
N ILE A 3 -37.14 -58.27 -4.70
CA ILE A 3 -35.74 -58.77 -4.59
C ILE A 3 -35.24 -59.25 -5.95
N ASN A 4 -34.28 -58.49 -6.49
CA ASN A 4 -33.16 -59.03 -7.26
C ASN A 4 -31.98 -58.06 -7.10
N ASN A 5 -30.93 -58.52 -6.45
CA ASN A 5 -29.59 -57.96 -6.58
C ASN A 5 -29.04 -58.32 -7.97
N PRO A 6 -28.29 -57.41 -8.60
CA PRO A 6 -27.06 -57.88 -9.21
C PRO A 6 -25.87 -56.92 -8.98
N THR A 7 -24.77 -57.54 -8.55
CA THR A 7 -23.39 -57.39 -9.05
C THR A 7 -22.76 -56.00 -9.13
N SER A 8 -21.74 -55.84 -8.29
CA SER A 8 -20.67 -54.86 -8.34
C SER A 8 -19.95 -54.80 -9.69
N SER A 9 -19.93 -53.61 -10.31
CA SER A 9 -18.89 -53.21 -11.26
C SER A 9 -18.19 -51.95 -10.73
N SER A 10 -17.00 -52.13 -10.16
CA SER A 10 -16.09 -51.02 -9.86
C SER A 10 -15.52 -50.48 -11.17
N ALA A 11 -16.11 -49.40 -11.68
CA ALA A 11 -15.46 -48.58 -12.69
C ALA A 11 -14.30 -47.83 -11.99
N ALA A 12 -13.08 -48.30 -12.21
CA ALA A 12 -11.87 -47.62 -11.79
C ALA A 12 -11.75 -46.30 -12.56
N THR A 13 -12.20 -45.21 -11.96
CA THR A 13 -11.90 -43.85 -12.41
C THR A 13 -10.40 -43.64 -12.25
N THR A 14 -9.69 -43.76 -13.35
CA THR A 14 -8.25 -43.50 -13.42
C THR A 14 -8.06 -42.00 -13.17
N PHE A 15 -7.67 -41.64 -11.94
CA PHE A 15 -7.20 -40.29 -11.63
C PHE A 15 -6.01 -40.00 -12.53
N LYS A 16 -6.22 -39.16 -13.54
CA LYS A 16 -5.13 -38.61 -14.33
C LYS A 16 -4.50 -37.50 -13.49
N TRP A 17 -3.46 -37.88 -12.75
CA TRP A 17 -2.63 -36.97 -11.98
C TRP A 17 -2.13 -35.85 -12.89
N ILE A 18 -2.45 -34.60 -12.55
CA ILE A 18 -1.87 -33.44 -13.22
C ILE A 18 -0.43 -33.34 -12.71
N SER A 19 0.50 -33.84 -13.51
CA SER A 19 1.92 -33.59 -13.36
C SER A 19 2.18 -32.09 -13.46
N THR A 20 3.10 -31.59 -12.64
CA THR A 20 3.59 -30.21 -12.59
C THR A 20 3.91 -29.66 -14.00
N LYS A 21 2.96 -28.93 -14.58
CA LYS A 21 3.24 -27.91 -15.57
C LYS A 21 2.89 -26.60 -14.87
N ILE A 22 3.87 -25.73 -14.66
CA ILE A 22 3.57 -24.31 -14.50
C ILE A 22 2.92 -23.93 -15.84
N ILE A 23 1.60 -23.78 -15.84
CA ILE A 23 0.82 -23.56 -17.05
C ILE A 23 1.15 -22.15 -17.56
N ASP A 24 1.84 -22.09 -18.71
CA ASP A 24 1.60 -21.10 -19.74
C ASP A 24 0.18 -21.29 -20.26
N ASP A 25 -0.62 -20.21 -20.16
CA ASP A 25 -1.99 -20.00 -20.64
C ASP A 25 -3.16 -20.12 -19.65
N VAL A 26 -4.12 -19.21 -19.90
CA VAL A 26 -5.55 -19.23 -19.60
C VAL A 26 -6.02 -18.36 -18.41
N PHE A 27 -6.66 -17.25 -18.82
CA PHE A 27 -7.71 -16.54 -18.09
C PHE A 27 -8.79 -17.52 -17.59
N THR A 28 -9.15 -17.45 -16.31
CA THR A 28 -10.45 -17.89 -15.84
C THR A 28 -10.96 -16.93 -14.78
N ASP A 29 -12.06 -16.24 -15.07
CA ASP A 29 -12.78 -15.31 -14.19
C ASP A 29 -13.59 -16.02 -13.08
N GLU A 30 -13.20 -17.23 -12.68
CA GLU A 30 -13.86 -17.95 -11.58
C GLU A 30 -13.11 -17.74 -10.27
N ILE A 31 -13.73 -16.97 -9.37
CA ILE A 31 -13.36 -16.88 -7.96
C ILE A 31 -13.60 -18.26 -7.34
N SER A 32 -12.60 -19.14 -7.42
CA SER A 32 -12.63 -20.40 -6.70
C SER A 32 -12.38 -20.11 -5.21
N LEU A 33 -13.33 -20.49 -4.36
CA LEU A 33 -13.25 -20.38 -2.89
C LEU A 33 -12.15 -21.27 -2.25
N PHE A 34 -11.36 -21.95 -3.07
CA PHE A 34 -10.25 -22.79 -2.63
C PHE A 34 -8.92 -22.10 -2.91
N LYS A 35 -8.19 -21.77 -1.83
CA LYS A 35 -6.80 -21.32 -1.90
C LYS A 35 -5.99 -22.37 -2.68
N PRO A 36 -5.52 -22.11 -3.92
CA PRO A 36 -4.62 -23.03 -4.56
C PRO A 36 -3.31 -22.98 -3.75
N LYS A 37 -3.08 -24.00 -2.92
CA LYS A 37 -1.75 -24.19 -2.33
C LYS A 37 -0.83 -24.54 -3.48
N PHE A 38 0.11 -23.66 -3.80
CA PHE A 38 1.22 -23.99 -4.67
C PHE A 38 1.82 -25.30 -4.16
N GLN A 39 1.82 -26.36 -4.96
CA GLN A 39 2.62 -27.53 -4.62
C GLN A 39 4.07 -27.13 -4.84
N VAL A 40 4.72 -26.73 -3.75
CA VAL A 40 6.07 -26.18 -3.79
C VAL A 40 7.06 -27.32 -4.04
N ASP A 41 7.53 -27.44 -5.28
CA ASP A 41 8.68 -28.28 -5.61
C ASP A 41 9.97 -27.54 -5.26
N TYR A 42 10.34 -27.61 -3.98
CA TYR A 42 11.54 -26.95 -3.46
C TYR A 42 12.81 -27.38 -4.21
N LYS A 43 12.93 -28.67 -4.56
CA LYS A 43 14.08 -29.21 -5.30
C LYS A 43 14.17 -28.59 -6.69
N ALA A 44 13.06 -28.43 -7.39
CA ALA A 44 13.03 -27.74 -8.67
C ALA A 44 13.45 -26.26 -8.56
N TYR A 45 13.03 -25.54 -7.50
CA TYR A 45 13.48 -24.16 -7.28
C TYR A 45 14.97 -24.08 -6.95
N LEU A 46 15.49 -25.01 -6.14
CA LEU A 46 16.91 -25.08 -5.83
C LEU A 46 17.75 -25.38 -7.09
N GLN A 47 17.30 -26.32 -7.93
CA GLN A 47 17.93 -26.57 -9.22
C GLN A 47 17.93 -25.30 -10.09
N ARG A 48 16.79 -24.60 -10.17
CA ARG A 48 16.66 -23.34 -10.93
C ARG A 48 17.54 -22.22 -10.40
N LEU A 49 17.82 -22.15 -9.10
CA LEU A 49 18.77 -21.21 -8.51
C LEU A 49 20.16 -21.39 -9.11
N TRP A 50 20.62 -22.64 -9.22
CA TRP A 50 21.94 -22.94 -9.76
C TRP A 50 22.00 -22.85 -11.28
N GLU A 51 20.91 -23.18 -11.98
CA GLU A 51 20.77 -22.92 -13.42
C GLU A 51 20.75 -21.43 -13.76
N ALA A 52 20.22 -20.59 -12.87
CA ALA A 52 20.17 -19.14 -13.08
C ALA A 52 21.57 -18.52 -13.18
N ASN A 53 22.56 -19.07 -12.49
CA ASN A 53 23.97 -18.69 -12.65
C ASN A 53 24.94 -19.81 -12.22
N PRO A 54 25.37 -20.67 -13.16
CA PRO A 54 26.28 -21.77 -12.86
C PRO A 54 27.68 -21.32 -12.39
N GLU A 55 28.15 -20.13 -12.81
CA GLU A 55 29.44 -19.59 -12.36
C GLU A 55 29.39 -19.26 -10.87
N ILE A 56 28.32 -18.59 -10.39
CA ILE A 56 28.12 -18.33 -8.96
C ILE A 56 28.06 -19.64 -8.16
N HIS A 57 27.30 -20.63 -8.66
CA HIS A 57 27.21 -21.93 -7.99
C HIS A 57 28.60 -22.58 -7.82
N ALA A 58 29.43 -22.58 -8.88
CA ALA A 58 30.78 -23.12 -8.81
C ALA A 58 31.69 -22.35 -7.83
N LEU A 59 31.57 -21.02 -7.77
CA LEU A 59 32.35 -20.19 -6.83
C LEU A 59 31.97 -20.51 -5.38
N LEU A 60 30.67 -20.65 -5.09
CA LEU A 60 30.18 -21.02 -3.77
C LEU A 60 30.64 -22.44 -3.38
N LYS A 61 30.39 -23.43 -4.23
CA LYS A 61 30.71 -24.84 -3.96
C LYS A 61 32.20 -25.10 -3.75
N ASN A 62 33.07 -24.42 -4.51
CA ASN A 62 34.52 -24.63 -4.42
C ASN A 62 35.21 -23.80 -3.34
N SER A 63 34.48 -22.93 -2.64
CA SER A 63 35.05 -22.09 -1.59
C SER A 63 35.09 -22.84 -0.26
N PRO A 64 36.25 -22.90 0.42
CA PRO A 64 36.38 -23.65 1.68
C PRO A 64 35.59 -23.03 2.84
N ASP A 65 35.36 -21.72 2.79
CA ASP A 65 34.69 -20.95 3.83
C ASP A 65 33.93 -19.76 3.22
N VAL A 66 33.09 -19.12 4.04
CA VAL A 66 32.21 -18.01 3.64
C VAL A 66 33.00 -16.77 3.19
N GLU A 67 34.16 -16.47 3.79
CA GLU A 67 34.98 -15.31 3.39
C GLU A 67 35.70 -15.55 2.07
N SER A 68 36.18 -16.77 1.84
CA SER A 68 36.70 -17.21 0.55
C SER A 68 35.62 -17.10 -0.55
N ALA A 69 34.40 -17.56 -0.26
CA ALA A 69 33.25 -17.42 -1.17
C ALA A 69 32.93 -15.95 -1.47
N ARG A 70 32.97 -15.09 -0.44
CA ARG A 70 32.73 -13.66 -0.55
C ARG A 70 33.72 -12.96 -1.49
N ASN A 71 35.01 -13.20 -1.31
CA ASN A 71 36.06 -12.59 -2.14
C ASN A 71 35.97 -13.06 -3.60
N ALA A 72 35.68 -14.35 -3.80
CA ALA A 72 35.46 -14.92 -5.12
C ALA A 72 34.25 -14.26 -5.83
N LEU A 73 33.14 -14.07 -5.10
CA LEU A 73 31.96 -13.38 -5.61
C LEU A 73 32.22 -11.90 -5.89
N TYR A 74 32.93 -11.17 -5.04
CA TYR A 74 33.27 -9.76 -5.33
C TYR A 74 34.07 -9.62 -6.62
N THR A 75 35.10 -10.45 -6.78
CA THR A 75 35.92 -10.48 -7.99
C THR A 75 35.08 -10.78 -9.23
N TYR A 76 34.17 -11.76 -9.12
CA TYR A 76 33.25 -12.12 -10.19
C TYR A 76 32.28 -10.97 -10.55
N LEU A 77 31.66 -10.34 -9.55
CA LEU A 77 30.70 -9.25 -9.73
C LEU A 77 31.34 -8.02 -10.35
N GLU A 78 32.56 -7.65 -9.91
CA GLU A 78 33.34 -6.56 -10.49
C GLU A 78 33.72 -6.83 -11.95
N LYS A 79 34.05 -8.09 -12.28
CA LYS A 79 34.27 -8.49 -13.66
C LYS A 79 33.00 -8.33 -14.50
N LYS A 80 31.83 -8.75 -14.00
CA LYS A 80 30.55 -8.59 -14.72
C LYS A 80 30.18 -7.12 -14.90
N GLU A 81 30.39 -6.28 -13.89
CA GLU A 81 30.18 -4.82 -14.00
C GLU A 81 31.17 -4.17 -14.98
N ARG A 82 32.43 -4.58 -15.00
CA ARG A 82 33.39 -4.10 -16.01
C ARG A 82 32.96 -4.51 -17.42
N ASN A 83 32.47 -5.73 -17.59
CA ASN A 83 32.10 -6.28 -18.89
C ASN A 83 30.96 -5.52 -19.57
N ILE A 84 30.03 -4.88 -18.84
CA ILE A 84 28.95 -4.11 -19.49
C ILE A 84 29.46 -2.85 -20.20
N PHE A 85 30.66 -2.38 -19.85
CA PHE A 85 31.34 -1.26 -20.52
C PHE A 85 32.25 -1.70 -21.66
N ALA A 86 32.42 -3.01 -21.89
CA ALA A 86 33.24 -3.50 -22.99
C ALA A 86 32.59 -3.20 -24.35
N LEU A 87 33.43 -2.91 -25.35
CA LEU A 87 32.98 -2.54 -26.71
C LEU A 87 32.26 -3.69 -27.41
N ASP A 88 32.64 -4.93 -27.11
CA ASP A 88 32.08 -6.18 -27.65
C ASP A 88 30.89 -6.71 -26.84
N ASN A 89 30.45 -6.00 -25.79
CA ASN A 89 29.27 -6.40 -25.04
C ASN A 89 27.98 -5.99 -25.75
N ASP A 90 27.31 -7.01 -26.31
CA ASP A 90 26.06 -6.90 -27.08
C ASP A 90 24.77 -6.80 -26.23
N LEU A 91 24.84 -6.66 -24.90
CA LEU A 91 23.63 -6.46 -24.10
C LEU A 91 22.97 -5.12 -24.43
N HIS A 92 21.64 -5.10 -24.46
CA HIS A 92 20.89 -3.86 -24.61
C HIS A 92 21.18 -2.91 -23.44
N ILE A 93 21.21 -1.59 -23.68
CA ILE A 93 21.59 -0.59 -22.67
C ILE A 93 20.72 -0.65 -21.40
N LEU A 94 19.44 -1.02 -21.55
CA LEU A 94 18.53 -1.20 -20.42
C LEU A 94 18.83 -2.49 -19.62
N GLU A 95 19.28 -3.57 -20.27
CA GLU A 95 19.77 -4.76 -19.56
C GLU A 95 21.10 -4.47 -18.86
N LYS A 96 21.99 -3.67 -19.48
CA LYS A 96 23.24 -3.20 -18.84
C LYS A 96 22.93 -2.42 -17.55
N ALA A 97 21.88 -1.59 -17.55
CA ALA A 97 21.43 -0.91 -16.34
C ALA A 97 20.93 -1.91 -15.27
N THR A 98 20.16 -2.93 -15.65
CA THR A 98 19.73 -4.01 -14.73
C THR A 98 20.92 -4.77 -14.15
N VAL A 99 21.94 -5.08 -14.95
CA VAL A 99 23.19 -5.71 -14.47
C VAL A 99 23.89 -4.85 -13.43
N ARG A 100 24.03 -3.55 -13.68
CA ARG A 100 24.68 -2.62 -12.74
C ARG A 100 23.96 -2.57 -11.40
N GLU A 101 22.63 -2.47 -11.40
CA GLU A 101 21.85 -2.47 -10.16
C GLU A 101 21.91 -3.84 -9.46
N GLY A 102 21.78 -4.94 -10.21
CA GLY A 102 21.89 -6.29 -9.67
C GLY A 102 23.25 -6.57 -9.00
N VAL A 103 24.36 -6.18 -9.65
CA VAL A 103 25.71 -6.26 -9.07
C VAL A 103 25.81 -5.42 -7.81
N ARG A 104 25.35 -4.16 -7.84
CA ARG A 104 25.39 -3.26 -6.68
C ARG A 104 24.62 -3.85 -5.49
N VAL A 105 23.42 -4.35 -5.73
CA VAL A 105 22.56 -4.97 -4.71
C VAL A 105 23.19 -6.24 -4.17
N PHE A 106 23.72 -7.10 -5.03
CA PHE A 106 24.32 -8.35 -4.58
C PHE A 106 25.58 -8.09 -3.73
N LYS A 107 26.44 -7.13 -4.13
CA LYS A 107 27.56 -6.66 -3.31
C LYS A 107 27.11 -6.12 -1.95
N SER A 108 25.98 -5.40 -1.91
CA SER A 108 25.38 -4.91 -0.66
C SER A 108 24.98 -6.07 0.26
N ILE A 109 24.26 -7.06 -0.27
CA ILE A 109 23.74 -8.21 0.50
C ILE A 109 24.87 -9.06 1.10
N ILE A 110 25.96 -9.31 0.34
CA ILE A 110 27.09 -10.13 0.83
C ILE A 110 28.12 -9.33 1.64
N GLY A 111 27.84 -8.07 1.95
CA GLY A 111 28.71 -7.18 2.70
C GLY A 111 28.78 -7.56 4.18
N PRO A 112 29.98 -7.79 4.79
CA PRO A 112 30.10 -8.15 6.21
C PRO A 112 29.47 -7.12 7.15
N ILE A 113 29.51 -5.84 6.77
CA ILE A 113 28.85 -4.76 7.52
C ILE A 113 27.34 -4.94 7.59
N ASN A 114 26.72 -5.44 6.52
CA ASN A 114 25.27 -5.65 6.47
C ASN A 114 24.87 -6.96 7.14
N GLU A 115 25.72 -7.99 7.07
CA GLU A 115 25.55 -9.21 7.88
C GLU A 115 25.58 -8.88 9.38
N SER A 116 26.57 -8.11 9.82
CA SER A 116 26.68 -7.66 11.21
C SER A 116 25.49 -6.80 11.65
N ARG A 117 25.01 -5.89 10.79
CA ARG A 117 23.87 -4.99 11.08
C ARG A 117 22.53 -5.71 11.15
N THR A 118 22.34 -6.76 10.35
CA THR A 118 21.06 -7.49 10.27
C THR A 118 21.04 -8.75 11.13
N GLY A 119 22.20 -9.22 11.59
CA GLY A 119 22.35 -10.47 12.33
C GLY A 119 22.18 -11.72 11.47
N VAL A 120 22.17 -11.57 10.14
CA VAL A 120 21.89 -12.65 9.18
C VAL A 120 22.90 -12.60 8.03
N SER A 121 23.41 -13.76 7.62
CA SER A 121 24.27 -13.89 6.43
C SER A 121 23.56 -14.68 5.34
N ALA A 122 23.00 -13.97 4.35
CA ALA A 122 22.46 -14.62 3.15
C ALA A 122 23.54 -15.42 2.40
N LEU A 123 24.80 -14.95 2.42
CA LEU A 123 25.90 -15.68 1.79
C LEU A 123 26.20 -16.99 2.52
N GLN A 124 26.13 -17.04 3.85
CA GLN A 124 26.28 -18.29 4.60
C GLN A 124 25.18 -19.29 4.21
N HIS A 125 23.93 -18.86 4.05
CA HIS A 125 22.86 -19.73 3.58
C HIS A 125 23.10 -20.21 2.15
N LEU A 126 23.52 -19.34 1.23
CA LEU A 126 23.85 -19.74 -0.15
C LEU A 126 25.04 -20.70 -0.23
N HIS A 127 26.07 -20.48 0.58
CA HIS A 127 27.27 -21.33 0.65
C HIS A 127 26.91 -22.73 1.15
N LYS A 128 26.11 -22.83 2.23
CA LYS A 128 25.55 -24.11 2.71
C LYS A 128 24.71 -24.82 1.65
N LEU A 129 23.82 -24.08 0.97
CA LEU A 129 22.95 -24.65 -0.07
C LEU A 129 23.73 -25.18 -1.29
N ALA A 130 24.90 -24.60 -1.59
CA ALA A 130 25.77 -25.04 -2.69
C ALA A 130 26.63 -26.27 -2.32
N GLY A 131 26.78 -26.56 -1.02
CA GLY A 131 27.44 -27.76 -0.52
C GLY A 131 26.55 -29.01 -0.63
N ASP A 132 27.17 -30.19 -0.49
CA ASP A 132 26.48 -31.48 -0.50
C ASP A 132 25.85 -31.83 0.88
N GLU A 133 25.90 -30.92 1.87
CA GLU A 133 25.39 -31.10 3.26
C GLU A 133 23.86 -30.93 3.41
N ASN A 134 23.09 -31.18 2.35
CA ASN A 134 21.65 -30.84 2.30
C ASN A 134 20.70 -31.93 2.82
N GLU A 135 21.18 -33.07 3.32
CA GLU A 135 20.26 -34.15 3.70
C GLU A 135 19.58 -33.95 5.06
N GLU A 136 20.11 -33.13 5.98
CA GLU A 136 19.58 -32.98 7.35
C GLU A 136 19.77 -31.56 7.96
N ALA A 137 19.49 -30.48 7.23
CA ALA A 137 19.49 -29.14 7.85
C ALA A 137 18.17 -28.87 8.60
N ASP A 138 18.25 -28.57 9.90
CA ASP A 138 17.11 -28.30 10.79
C ASP A 138 16.26 -27.06 10.41
N ASP A 139 16.72 -26.19 9.50
CA ASP A 139 15.99 -24.99 9.08
C ASP A 139 16.31 -24.58 7.61
N PRO A 140 15.58 -25.12 6.60
CA PRO A 140 15.77 -24.76 5.20
C PRO A 140 15.25 -23.35 4.90
N VAL A 141 15.96 -22.60 4.04
CA VAL A 141 15.47 -21.31 3.55
C VAL A 141 14.14 -21.47 2.79
N SER A 142 13.34 -20.42 2.74
CA SER A 142 12.05 -20.43 2.01
C SER A 142 12.23 -20.41 0.49
N VAL A 143 11.17 -20.76 -0.25
CA VAL A 143 11.12 -20.53 -1.71
C VAL A 143 11.16 -19.05 -2.09
N GLY A 144 10.65 -18.16 -1.22
CA GLY A 144 10.81 -16.72 -1.40
C GLY A 144 12.29 -16.32 -1.47
N PHE A 145 13.12 -16.86 -0.58
CA PHE A 145 14.57 -16.64 -0.61
C PHE A 145 15.21 -17.19 -1.89
N LEU A 146 14.85 -18.40 -2.33
CA LEU A 146 15.36 -18.96 -3.58
C LEU A 146 14.99 -18.09 -4.79
N LEU A 147 13.75 -17.59 -4.85
CA LEU A 147 13.26 -16.74 -5.94
C LEU A 147 13.94 -15.36 -5.98
N GLU A 148 14.21 -14.76 -4.83
CA GLU A 148 15.01 -13.54 -4.75
C GLU A 148 16.38 -13.75 -5.42
N PHE A 149 17.10 -14.81 -5.04
CA PHE A 149 18.43 -15.07 -5.58
C PHE A 149 18.41 -15.59 -7.02
N ILE A 150 17.40 -16.36 -7.46
CA ILE A 150 17.21 -16.73 -8.88
C ILE A 150 17.18 -15.47 -9.74
N ASN A 151 16.36 -14.48 -9.36
CA ASN A 151 16.19 -13.27 -10.14
C ASN A 151 17.41 -12.34 -10.02
N LEU A 152 18.02 -12.25 -8.84
CA LEU A 152 19.27 -11.50 -8.64
C LEU A 152 20.41 -12.09 -9.50
N PHE A 153 20.58 -13.41 -9.52
CA PHE A 153 21.58 -14.12 -10.32
C PHE A 153 21.40 -13.90 -11.82
N ARG A 154 20.15 -13.94 -12.29
CA ARG A 154 19.80 -13.57 -13.67
C ARG A 154 20.11 -12.12 -14.00
N SER A 155 19.85 -11.20 -13.06
CA SER A 155 20.13 -9.77 -13.27
C SER A 155 21.62 -9.51 -13.49
N VAL A 156 22.50 -10.18 -12.74
CA VAL A 156 23.97 -10.02 -12.81
C VAL A 156 24.55 -10.40 -14.18
N ILE A 157 23.87 -11.26 -14.94
CA ILE A 157 24.30 -11.71 -16.27
C ILE A 157 23.45 -11.13 -17.42
N GLY A 158 22.54 -10.19 -17.13
CA GLY A 158 21.71 -9.54 -18.15
C GLY A 158 20.64 -10.44 -18.75
N GLN A 159 20.14 -11.39 -17.96
CA GLN A 159 19.07 -12.32 -18.32
C GLN A 159 17.79 -12.04 -17.50
N SER A 160 17.49 -10.75 -17.29
CA SER A 160 16.36 -10.34 -16.44
C SER A 160 15.00 -10.68 -17.04
N ASN A 161 14.95 -10.92 -18.35
CA ASN A 161 13.73 -11.24 -19.09
C ASN A 161 12.62 -10.16 -19.01
N ILE A 162 12.96 -8.94 -18.59
CA ILE A 162 12.00 -7.82 -18.44
C ILE A 162 11.34 -7.47 -19.78
N TYR A 163 12.12 -7.45 -20.87
CA TYR A 163 11.65 -7.03 -22.20
C TYR A 163 11.34 -8.21 -23.14
N LEU A 164 11.11 -9.41 -22.60
CA LEU A 164 10.71 -10.57 -23.40
C LEU A 164 9.20 -10.58 -23.63
N GLU A 165 8.76 -10.11 -24.79
CA GLU A 165 7.48 -10.55 -25.35
C GLU A 165 7.62 -11.28 -26.68
N ASN A 166 8.75 -11.25 -27.42
CA ASN A 166 8.91 -12.05 -28.66
C ASN A 166 10.35 -12.28 -29.20
N SER A 167 11.44 -11.95 -28.51
CA SER A 167 12.83 -12.33 -28.90
C SER A 167 13.86 -11.80 -27.90
N GLU A 168 15.08 -12.36 -27.88
CA GLU A 168 16.18 -11.82 -27.07
C GLU A 168 16.38 -10.32 -27.38
N VAL A 169 16.30 -9.50 -26.33
CA VAL A 169 16.41 -8.03 -26.34
C VAL A 169 17.71 -7.51 -26.96
N LYS A 170 18.67 -8.41 -27.23
CA LYS A 170 20.07 -8.13 -27.58
C LYS A 170 20.20 -6.95 -28.55
N LYS A 171 19.30 -6.78 -29.53
CA LYS A 171 19.25 -5.58 -30.40
C LYS A 171 17.83 -5.14 -30.82
N HIS A 172 16.77 -5.45 -30.05
CA HIS A 172 15.41 -5.07 -30.47
C HIS A 172 15.15 -3.57 -30.21
N ILE A 173 15.51 -2.76 -31.19
CA ILE A 173 15.03 -1.38 -31.30
C ILE A 173 13.62 -1.44 -31.92
N PRO A 174 12.60 -0.84 -31.28
CA PRO A 174 11.26 -0.74 -31.86
C PRO A 174 11.32 -0.21 -33.30
N ASP A 175 10.58 -0.82 -34.22
CA ASP A 175 10.73 -0.53 -35.65
C ASP A 175 10.50 0.94 -36.01
N PHE A 176 9.62 1.64 -35.27
CA PHE A 176 9.40 3.07 -35.49
C PHE A 176 10.65 3.94 -35.29
N LEU A 177 11.62 3.51 -34.48
CA LEU A 177 12.90 4.24 -34.29
C LEU A 177 13.89 3.99 -35.43
N LYS A 178 13.72 2.93 -36.20
CA LYS A 178 14.50 2.65 -37.43
C LYS A 178 13.94 3.41 -38.64
N MET A 179 12.81 4.08 -38.47
CA MET A 179 12.06 4.77 -39.51
C MET A 179 12.07 6.28 -39.26
N HIS A 180 11.80 7.07 -40.30
CA HIS A 180 11.74 8.53 -40.20
C HIS A 180 10.44 9.08 -40.81
N GLY A 181 10.10 10.32 -40.44
CA GLY A 181 8.95 11.05 -40.98
C GLY A 181 7.59 10.48 -40.56
N ARG A 182 6.55 10.77 -41.37
CA ARG A 182 5.15 10.49 -41.04
C ARG A 182 4.86 9.00 -40.82
N LYS A 183 5.49 8.12 -41.58
CA LYS A 183 5.28 6.67 -41.46
C LYS A 183 5.75 6.14 -40.10
N ALA A 184 6.89 6.63 -39.60
CA ALA A 184 7.37 6.31 -38.25
C ALA A 184 6.41 6.79 -37.16
N ALA A 185 5.89 8.03 -37.31
CA ALA A 185 4.91 8.59 -36.38
C ALA A 185 3.62 7.74 -36.34
N GLN A 186 3.10 7.31 -37.49
CA GLN A 186 1.89 6.47 -37.57
C GLN A 186 2.07 5.11 -36.87
N ILE A 187 3.22 4.46 -37.06
CA ILE A 187 3.51 3.18 -36.38
C ILE A 187 3.64 3.39 -34.87
N ARG A 188 4.34 4.46 -34.45
CA ARG A 188 4.45 4.80 -33.03
C ARG A 188 3.07 5.09 -32.41
N THR A 189 2.19 5.78 -33.13
CA THR A 189 0.82 6.02 -32.68
C THR A 189 0.07 4.72 -32.44
N GLY A 190 0.13 3.74 -33.37
CA GLY A 190 -0.48 2.43 -33.16
C GLY A 190 0.00 1.72 -31.89
N ILE A 191 1.32 1.74 -31.62
CA ILE A 191 1.89 1.16 -30.38
C ILE A 191 1.35 1.88 -29.13
N LEU A 192 1.24 3.20 -29.18
CA LEU A 192 0.71 3.98 -28.06
C LEU A 192 -0.79 3.75 -27.86
N ASP A 193 -1.55 3.56 -28.94
CA ASP A 193 -2.97 3.20 -28.90
C ASP A 193 -3.14 1.83 -28.24
N ASP A 194 -2.33 0.84 -28.60
CA ASP A 194 -2.36 -0.50 -27.97
C ASP A 194 -2.06 -0.45 -26.47
N LEU A 195 -1.05 0.35 -26.06
CA LEU A 195 -0.74 0.58 -24.64
C LEU A 195 -1.91 1.25 -23.91
N GLY A 196 -2.52 2.26 -24.53
CA GLY A 196 -3.68 2.97 -23.98
C GLY A 196 -4.91 2.07 -23.85
N LEU A 197 -5.19 1.23 -24.85
CA LEU A 197 -6.27 0.25 -24.84
C LEU A 197 -6.05 -0.82 -23.78
N THR A 198 -4.80 -1.27 -23.59
CA THR A 198 -4.44 -2.22 -22.54
C THR A 198 -4.70 -1.64 -21.15
N ALA A 199 -4.26 -0.40 -20.88
CA ALA A 199 -4.54 0.26 -19.60
C ALA A 199 -6.06 0.41 -19.37
N LYS A 200 -6.81 0.84 -20.40
CA LYS A 200 -8.28 0.93 -20.33
C LYS A 200 -8.96 -0.41 -20.06
N LYS A 201 -8.42 -1.53 -20.59
CA LYS A 201 -8.93 -2.88 -20.29
C LYS A 201 -8.80 -3.21 -18.81
N TYR A 202 -7.67 -2.88 -18.19
CA TYR A 202 -7.51 -3.06 -16.74
C TYR A 202 -8.41 -2.14 -15.94
N PHE A 203 -8.57 -0.87 -16.34
CA PHE A 203 -9.45 0.08 -15.64
C PHE A 203 -10.89 -0.40 -15.51
N LYS A 204 -11.39 -1.17 -16.49
CA LYS A 204 -12.74 -1.78 -16.43
C LYS A 204 -12.93 -2.78 -15.29
N LYS A 205 -11.84 -3.32 -14.71
CA LYS A 205 -11.91 -4.21 -13.54
C LYS A 205 -12.26 -3.48 -12.25
N TYR A 206 -12.08 -2.15 -12.21
CA TYR A 206 -12.20 -1.32 -11.02
C TYR A 206 -13.29 -0.26 -11.24
N PRO A 207 -14.57 -0.61 -11.06
CA PRO A 207 -15.65 0.35 -11.22
C PRO A 207 -15.53 1.48 -10.21
N ALA A 208 -15.91 2.68 -10.65
CA ALA A 208 -15.96 3.85 -9.79
C ALA A 208 -17.33 3.96 -9.12
N GLY A 209 -17.40 4.62 -7.98
CA GLY A 209 -18.67 4.92 -7.34
C GLY A 209 -19.58 5.88 -8.14
N LEU A 210 -19.06 6.47 -9.23
CA LEU A 210 -19.78 7.33 -10.17
C LEU A 210 -20.38 6.55 -11.36
N ASP A 211 -20.06 5.27 -11.51
CA ASP A 211 -20.61 4.47 -12.61
C ASP A 211 -22.12 4.24 -12.39
N GLU A 212 -22.93 4.36 -13.45
CA GLU A 212 -24.41 4.34 -13.35
C GLU A 212 -24.96 3.07 -12.69
N GLU A 213 -24.38 1.91 -13.01
CA GLU A 213 -24.75 0.62 -12.40
C GLU A 213 -24.47 0.61 -10.90
N VAL A 214 -23.32 1.17 -10.49
CA VAL A 214 -22.91 1.25 -9.07
C VAL A 214 -23.82 2.19 -8.28
N ILE A 215 -24.19 3.33 -8.87
CA ILE A 215 -25.13 4.27 -8.25
C ILE A 215 -26.49 3.59 -8.04
N THR A 216 -26.97 2.85 -9.05
CA THR A 216 -28.30 2.23 -9.04
C THR A 216 -28.43 1.22 -7.90
N TRP A 217 -27.50 0.27 -7.75
CA TRP A 217 -27.62 -0.71 -6.66
C TRP A 217 -27.33 -0.10 -5.28
N ARG A 218 -26.55 0.98 -5.18
CA ARG A 218 -26.29 1.65 -3.90
C ARG A 218 -27.52 2.41 -3.38
N GLN A 219 -28.42 2.81 -4.27
CA GLN A 219 -29.70 3.37 -3.87
C GLN A 219 -30.52 2.33 -3.09
N GLU A 220 -30.51 1.06 -3.51
CA GLU A 220 -31.19 -0.03 -2.78
C GLU A 220 -30.57 -0.23 -1.38
N ASN A 221 -29.23 -0.18 -1.28
CA ASN A 221 -28.53 -0.24 0.00
C ASN A 221 -28.93 0.92 0.94
N LYS A 222 -28.96 2.14 0.40
CA LYS A 222 -29.40 3.33 1.15
C LYS A 222 -30.82 3.15 1.69
N GLU A 223 -31.77 2.70 0.86
CA GLU A 223 -33.16 2.45 1.28
C GLU A 223 -33.27 1.36 2.34
N LYS A 224 -32.46 0.30 2.25
CA LYS A 224 -32.38 -0.75 3.28
C LYS A 224 -31.88 -0.17 4.61
N ILE A 225 -30.84 0.65 4.58
CA ILE A 225 -30.24 1.28 5.76
C ILE A 225 -31.22 2.27 6.41
N LEU A 226 -31.88 3.11 5.61
CA LEU A 226 -32.90 4.04 6.10
C LEU A 226 -34.05 3.30 6.79
N ARG A 227 -34.56 2.22 6.19
CA ARG A 227 -35.58 1.37 6.82
C ARG A 227 -35.11 0.76 8.13
N TYR A 228 -33.88 0.26 8.19
CA TYR A 228 -33.30 -0.34 9.39
C TYR A 228 -33.23 0.65 10.56
N PHE A 229 -32.80 1.88 10.31
CA PHE A 229 -32.67 2.93 11.33
C PHE A 229 -33.92 3.80 11.49
N ASN A 230 -35.01 3.46 10.79
CA ASN A 230 -36.25 4.25 10.75
C ASN A 230 -36.00 5.73 10.41
N GLY A 231 -35.14 5.98 9.42
CA GLY A 231 -34.77 7.29 8.90
C GLY A 231 -35.47 7.65 7.59
N SER A 232 -35.48 8.94 7.29
CA SER A 232 -36.01 9.54 6.06
C SER A 232 -34.88 9.97 5.09
N GLU A 233 -35.25 10.40 3.88
CA GLU A 233 -34.30 11.03 2.95
C GLU A 233 -33.68 12.32 3.53
N GLU A 234 -34.45 13.10 4.30
CA GLU A 234 -33.92 14.28 4.99
C GLU A 234 -32.88 13.92 6.05
N ASP A 235 -33.09 12.81 6.75
CA ASP A 235 -32.12 12.27 7.70
C ASP A 235 -30.83 11.84 7.00
N TRP A 236 -30.91 11.29 5.79
CA TRP A 236 -29.72 10.89 5.03
C TRP A 236 -28.80 12.08 4.71
N GLU A 237 -29.38 13.25 4.45
CA GLU A 237 -28.63 14.48 4.17
C GLU A 237 -28.08 15.15 5.45
N ASP A 238 -28.57 14.78 6.65
CA ASP A 238 -28.02 15.27 7.92
C ASP A 238 -26.84 14.40 8.40
N TYR A 239 -25.62 14.96 8.32
CA TYR A 239 -24.43 14.29 8.84
C TYR A 239 -24.55 13.86 10.31
N ARG A 240 -25.38 14.55 11.12
CA ARG A 240 -25.58 14.19 12.54
C ARG A 240 -26.36 12.90 12.70
N TRP A 241 -27.29 12.61 11.79
CA TRP A 241 -28.00 11.34 11.77
C TRP A 241 -27.03 10.18 11.52
N HIS A 242 -26.11 10.34 10.56
CA HIS A 242 -25.05 9.36 10.31
C HIS A 242 -24.16 9.14 11.54
N LEU A 243 -23.75 10.22 12.22
CA LEU A 243 -22.95 10.12 13.45
C LEU A 243 -23.70 9.43 14.60
N LYS A 244 -25.01 9.67 14.71
CA LYS A 244 -25.88 9.03 15.72
C LYS A 244 -26.00 7.52 15.47
N ASN A 245 -26.12 7.13 14.20
CA ASN A 245 -26.39 5.75 13.77
C ASN A 245 -25.12 4.98 13.35
N VAL A 246 -23.92 5.43 13.74
CA VAL A 246 -22.69 4.66 13.53
C VAL A 246 -22.83 3.25 14.11
N ILE A 247 -22.57 2.24 13.28
CA ILE A 247 -22.65 0.83 13.62
C ILE A 247 -21.40 0.45 14.41
N ARG A 248 -21.57 -0.11 15.61
CA ARG A 248 -20.48 -0.43 16.55
C ARG A 248 -20.39 -1.91 16.92
N GLY A 249 -21.23 -2.76 16.35
CA GLY A 249 -21.35 -4.17 16.73
C GLY A 249 -21.68 -5.08 15.55
N ALA A 250 -21.54 -6.39 15.77
CA ALA A 250 -21.72 -7.40 14.74
C ALA A 250 -23.19 -7.61 14.35
N GLU A 251 -24.13 -7.49 15.31
CA GLU A 251 -25.56 -7.70 15.07
C GLU A 251 -26.12 -6.72 14.02
N PRO A 252 -26.02 -5.39 14.20
CA PRO A 252 -26.58 -4.47 13.22
C PRO A 252 -25.93 -4.56 11.85
N LEU A 253 -24.65 -4.95 11.81
CA LEU A 253 -23.95 -5.17 10.56
C LEU A 253 -24.41 -6.46 9.86
N SER A 254 -24.67 -7.53 10.61
CA SER A 254 -25.15 -8.81 10.08
C SER A 254 -26.57 -8.74 9.53
N ASP A 255 -27.40 -7.84 10.06
CA ASP A 255 -28.76 -7.60 9.53
C ASP A 255 -28.73 -6.91 8.16
N LEU A 256 -27.67 -6.15 7.90
CA LEU A 256 -27.53 -5.31 6.71
C LEU A 256 -26.62 -5.94 5.64
N LEU A 257 -25.65 -6.77 6.03
CA LEU A 257 -24.67 -7.42 5.15
C LEU A 257 -24.41 -8.87 5.53
N ASP A 258 -24.07 -9.69 4.54
CA ASP A 258 -23.56 -11.02 4.80
C ASP A 258 -22.15 -10.95 5.40
N LEU A 259 -21.97 -11.58 6.55
CA LEU A 259 -20.69 -11.68 7.26
C LEU A 259 -20.34 -13.14 7.53
N THR A 260 -19.07 -13.49 7.36
CA THR A 260 -18.54 -14.77 7.81
C THR A 260 -18.58 -14.86 9.34
N ASN A 261 -18.60 -16.09 9.88
CA ASN A 261 -18.52 -16.29 11.33
C ASN A 261 -17.24 -15.67 11.92
N GLU A 262 -16.12 -15.77 11.20
CA GLU A 262 -14.86 -15.14 11.62
C GLU A 262 -14.97 -13.61 11.74
N GLN A 263 -15.62 -12.95 10.79
CA GLN A 263 -15.86 -11.50 10.86
C GLN A 263 -16.79 -11.12 12.02
N LYS A 264 -17.87 -11.89 12.24
CA LYS A 264 -18.79 -11.67 13.36
C LYS A 264 -18.04 -11.79 14.70
N ASP A 265 -17.24 -12.83 14.86
CA ASP A 265 -16.43 -13.07 16.06
C ASP A 265 -15.38 -11.98 16.26
N ALA A 266 -14.70 -11.55 15.19
CA ALA A 266 -13.72 -10.47 15.23
C ALA A 266 -14.36 -9.15 15.68
N ILE A 267 -15.51 -8.77 15.12
CA ILE A 267 -16.22 -7.54 15.52
C ILE A 267 -16.70 -7.62 16.97
N ALA A 268 -17.28 -8.75 17.37
CA ALA A 268 -17.72 -8.95 18.76
C ALA A 268 -16.55 -8.87 19.75
N LYS A 269 -15.41 -9.50 19.42
CA LYS A 269 -14.19 -9.44 20.21
C LYS A 269 -13.60 -8.02 20.25
N ALA A 270 -13.64 -7.28 19.15
CA ALA A 270 -13.21 -5.88 19.10
C ALA A 270 -14.01 -5.00 20.06
N GLY A 271 -15.35 -5.11 20.01
CA GLY A 271 -16.25 -4.39 20.92
C GLY A 271 -15.99 -4.73 22.39
N LYS A 272 -15.87 -6.03 22.72
CA LYS A 272 -15.56 -6.49 24.09
C LYS A 272 -14.22 -5.94 24.61
N ASN A 273 -13.23 -5.80 23.75
CA ASN A 273 -11.86 -5.44 24.14
C ASN A 273 -11.51 -3.95 23.98
N LYS A 274 -12.47 -3.08 23.60
CA LYS A 274 -12.20 -1.66 23.31
C LYS A 274 -11.15 -1.48 22.21
N ILE A 275 -11.29 -2.28 21.16
CA ILE A 275 -10.57 -2.10 19.91
C ILE A 275 -11.46 -1.21 19.04
N PRO A 276 -10.91 -0.13 18.47
CA PRO A 276 -11.73 0.84 17.77
C PRO A 276 -12.32 0.21 16.51
N PHE A 277 -13.65 0.25 16.42
CA PHE A 277 -14.45 -0.22 15.30
C PHE A 277 -15.66 0.69 15.16
N GLY A 278 -16.05 1.00 13.92
CA GLY A 278 -17.23 1.79 13.64
C GLY A 278 -17.40 2.08 12.16
N ILE A 279 -18.61 1.93 11.65
CA ILE A 279 -18.96 2.15 10.23
C ILE A 279 -20.10 3.17 10.18
N SER A 280 -19.95 4.23 9.38
CA SER A 280 -21.06 5.18 9.18
C SER A 280 -22.14 4.56 8.28
N PRO A 281 -23.43 4.91 8.44
CA PRO A 281 -24.47 4.42 7.55
C PRO A 281 -24.20 4.73 6.07
N TYR A 282 -23.67 5.92 5.78
CA TYR A 282 -23.22 6.29 4.44
C TYR A 282 -22.13 5.34 3.90
N TYR A 283 -21.07 5.07 4.67
CA TYR A 283 -20.00 4.23 4.15
C TYR A 283 -20.42 2.75 4.04
N LEU A 284 -21.36 2.32 4.88
CA LEU A 284 -22.00 1.02 4.76
C LEU A 284 -22.73 0.87 3.42
N SER A 285 -23.40 1.92 2.92
CA SER A 285 -24.14 1.82 1.64
C SER A 285 -23.22 1.56 0.45
N LEU A 286 -21.91 1.77 0.60
CA LEU A 286 -20.91 1.50 -0.43
C LEU A 286 -20.58 0.01 -0.56
N MET A 287 -21.02 -0.84 0.38
CA MET A 287 -20.73 -2.28 0.39
C MET A 287 -21.79 -3.07 -0.38
N ASP A 288 -21.34 -4.12 -1.06
CA ASP A 288 -22.20 -5.05 -1.78
C ASP A 288 -22.78 -6.05 -0.75
N ALA A 289 -24.02 -6.50 -0.95
CA ALA A 289 -24.71 -7.32 0.05
C ALA A 289 -24.05 -8.70 0.26
N ASN A 290 -23.46 -9.27 -0.79
CA ASN A 290 -22.93 -10.64 -0.82
C ASN A 290 -21.47 -10.73 -0.32
N LEU A 291 -21.06 -11.91 0.14
CA LEU A 291 -19.69 -12.20 0.65
C LEU A 291 -18.59 -12.35 -0.42
N SER A 292 -18.86 -12.06 -1.69
CA SER A 292 -17.85 -12.22 -2.74
C SER A 292 -16.67 -11.25 -2.54
N ILE A 293 -15.49 -11.62 -3.06
CA ILE A 293 -14.40 -10.68 -3.37
C ILE A 293 -14.88 -9.82 -4.57
N GLY A 294 -15.94 -9.05 -4.35
CA GLY A 294 -16.61 -8.24 -5.35
C GLY A 294 -15.90 -6.89 -5.51
N TYR A 295 -16.63 -5.92 -6.05
CA TYR A 295 -16.11 -4.58 -6.25
C TYR A 295 -15.89 -3.83 -4.93
N ASP A 296 -16.57 -4.24 -3.87
CA ASP A 296 -16.51 -3.63 -2.54
C ASP A 296 -15.40 -4.15 -1.61
N HIS A 297 -14.61 -5.16 -2.01
CA HIS A 297 -13.61 -5.79 -1.14
C HIS A 297 -12.67 -4.77 -0.45
N ALA A 298 -12.21 -3.77 -1.21
CA ALA A 298 -11.38 -2.67 -0.72
C ALA A 298 -12.13 -1.75 0.24
N VAL A 299 -13.44 -1.56 0.10
CA VAL A 299 -14.25 -0.75 1.03
C VAL A 299 -14.46 -1.51 2.34
N ARG A 300 -14.74 -2.82 2.28
CA ARG A 300 -14.98 -3.68 3.44
C ARG A 300 -13.73 -3.85 4.29
N SER A 301 -12.61 -4.19 3.69
CA SER A 301 -11.34 -4.46 4.38
C SER A 301 -10.89 -3.25 5.21
N GLN A 302 -11.14 -2.04 4.71
CA GLN A 302 -10.80 -0.82 5.44
C GLN A 302 -11.51 -0.67 6.79
N VAL A 303 -12.64 -1.34 7.04
CA VAL A 303 -13.44 -1.13 8.26
C VAL A 303 -13.82 -2.41 9.00
N ILE A 304 -13.89 -3.56 8.32
CA ILE A 304 -14.13 -4.87 8.92
C ILE A 304 -12.77 -5.44 9.32
N PRO A 305 -12.44 -5.49 10.63
CA PRO A 305 -11.12 -5.87 11.06
C PRO A 305 -10.90 -7.39 10.88
N PRO A 306 -9.75 -7.82 10.34
CA PRO A 306 -9.41 -9.23 10.29
C PRO A 306 -9.13 -9.75 11.71
N LYS A 307 -9.36 -11.05 11.92
CA LYS A 307 -9.27 -11.64 13.26
C LYS A 307 -7.90 -11.48 13.91
N ASN A 308 -6.82 -11.65 13.15
CA ASN A 308 -5.45 -11.48 13.64
C ASN A 308 -5.17 -10.05 14.15
N TYR A 309 -5.68 -9.02 13.48
CA TYR A 309 -5.58 -7.62 13.93
C TYR A 309 -6.27 -7.47 15.29
N VAL A 310 -7.48 -8.02 15.41
CA VAL A 310 -8.24 -7.95 16.66
C VAL A 310 -7.52 -8.71 17.77
N ASP A 311 -6.96 -9.88 17.47
CA ASP A 311 -6.20 -10.71 18.41
C ASP A 311 -4.97 -9.97 18.93
N LEU A 312 -4.13 -9.41 18.04
CA LEU A 312 -2.90 -8.69 18.44
C LEU A 312 -3.22 -7.39 19.20
N MET A 313 -4.23 -6.64 18.74
CA MET A 313 -4.69 -5.45 19.46
C MET A 313 -5.30 -5.77 20.83
N THR A 314 -5.82 -6.99 21.02
CA THR A 314 -6.34 -7.48 22.31
C THR A 314 -5.20 -7.86 23.24
N GLU A 315 -4.20 -8.56 22.72
CA GLU A 315 -2.99 -8.96 23.46
C GLU A 315 -2.29 -7.73 24.04
N HIS A 316 -2.11 -6.69 23.22
CA HIS A 316 -1.45 -5.44 23.61
C HIS A 316 -2.41 -4.37 24.15
N LYS A 317 -3.58 -4.74 24.68
CA LYS A 317 -4.59 -3.75 25.12
C LYS A 317 -4.06 -2.73 26.13
N TYR A 318 -3.15 -3.13 27.01
CA TYR A 318 -2.66 -2.29 28.12
C TYR A 318 -1.36 -1.54 27.79
N ASP A 319 -0.60 -1.97 26.79
CA ASP A 319 0.70 -1.42 26.40
C ASP A 319 0.76 -0.96 24.93
N ARG A 320 -0.33 -1.06 24.17
CA ARG A 320 -0.40 -0.65 22.75
C ARG A 320 0.04 0.78 22.49
N LYS A 321 -0.14 1.69 23.45
CA LYS A 321 0.31 3.09 23.31
C LYS A 321 1.83 3.20 23.21
N LEU A 322 2.56 2.30 23.84
CA LEU A 322 4.00 2.25 23.77
C LEU A 322 4.46 1.41 22.57
N LEU A 323 3.88 0.21 22.40
CA LEU A 323 4.37 -0.77 21.43
C LEU A 323 3.92 -0.50 19.98
N LEU A 324 2.73 0.07 19.79
CA LEU A 324 2.14 0.24 18.45
C LEU A 324 2.30 1.67 17.88
N ASP A 325 2.99 2.56 18.61
CA ASP A 325 3.40 3.88 18.11
C ASP A 325 4.63 3.77 17.21
N PHE A 326 4.44 3.13 16.04
CA PHE A 326 5.49 2.94 15.03
C PHE A 326 6.17 4.26 14.63
N MET A 327 5.46 5.38 14.66
CA MET A 327 6.04 6.67 14.26
C MET A 327 6.81 7.37 15.37
N GLY A 328 6.76 6.89 16.61
CA GLY A 328 7.27 7.59 17.78
C GLY A 328 6.64 8.98 17.91
N GLU A 329 5.33 9.09 17.73
CA GLU A 329 4.64 10.37 17.89
C GLU A 329 4.78 10.91 19.32
N HIS A 330 4.88 10.06 20.34
CA HIS A 330 5.18 10.50 21.72
C HIS A 330 6.52 11.24 21.81
N ASP A 331 7.58 10.67 21.23
CA ASP A 331 8.94 11.22 21.28
C ASP A 331 9.11 12.48 20.43
N THR A 332 8.17 12.74 19.52
CA THR A 332 8.18 13.88 18.61
C THR A 332 7.09 14.91 18.94
N SER A 333 6.51 14.82 20.14
CA SER A 333 5.47 15.74 20.62
C SER A 333 6.00 16.65 21.74
N PRO A 334 6.41 17.90 21.43
CA PRO A 334 6.99 18.81 22.42
C PRO A 334 5.99 19.33 23.46
N THR A 335 4.68 19.24 23.15
CA THR A 335 3.59 19.53 24.07
C THR A 335 2.38 18.71 23.67
N ASP A 336 1.39 18.59 24.55
CA ASP A 336 0.14 17.89 24.25
C ASP A 336 -0.47 18.41 22.93
N LEU A 337 -0.99 17.48 22.13
CA LEU A 337 -1.65 17.74 20.84
C LEU A 337 -0.73 18.27 19.72
N VAL A 338 0.54 18.59 19.98
CA VAL A 338 1.46 19.07 18.95
C VAL A 338 2.49 18.00 18.63
N THR A 339 2.64 17.65 17.35
CA THR A 339 3.75 16.79 16.88
C THR A 339 4.62 17.57 15.90
N ARG A 340 5.94 17.57 16.10
CA ARG A 340 6.92 18.28 15.27
C ARG A 340 8.04 17.36 14.83
N ARG A 341 8.13 17.13 13.52
CA ARG A 341 9.22 16.36 12.88
C ARG A 341 9.97 17.12 11.79
N TYR A 342 9.43 18.25 11.34
CA TYR A 342 10.01 19.03 10.25
C TYR A 342 10.25 20.49 10.69
N PRO A 343 11.18 21.21 10.03
CA PRO A 343 11.54 22.56 10.45
C PRO A 343 10.37 23.56 10.41
N LEU A 344 9.62 23.57 9.31
CA LEU A 344 8.60 24.59 9.00
C LEU A 344 7.15 24.13 9.21
N ILE A 345 6.95 22.87 9.63
CA ILE A 345 5.64 22.22 9.73
C ILE A 345 5.43 21.68 11.13
N ALA A 346 4.25 21.89 11.70
CA ALA A 346 3.80 21.15 12.87
C ALA A 346 2.37 20.62 12.69
N ILE A 347 2.08 19.54 13.41
CA ILE A 347 0.78 18.90 13.45
C ILE A 347 0.05 19.33 14.72
N LEU A 348 -1.24 19.66 14.61
CA LEU A 348 -2.15 19.86 15.74
C LEU A 348 -3.20 18.73 15.74
N LYS A 349 -3.34 18.01 16.86
CA LYS A 349 -4.24 16.86 17.04
C LYS A 349 -5.36 17.17 18.06
N PRO A 350 -6.31 18.09 17.79
CA PRO A 350 -7.30 18.49 18.78
C PRO A 350 -8.40 17.44 19.05
N PHE A 351 -8.56 16.47 18.14
CA PHE A 351 -9.64 15.50 18.16
C PHE A 351 -9.12 14.07 17.93
N ASN A 352 -9.47 13.14 18.81
CA ASN A 352 -8.90 11.79 18.87
C ASN A 352 -9.94 10.67 18.63
N THR A 353 -10.76 10.82 17.60
CA THR A 353 -11.61 9.76 17.02
C THR A 353 -12.10 10.21 15.64
N CYS A 354 -12.85 9.35 14.95
CA CYS A 354 -13.35 9.59 13.60
C CYS A 354 -14.85 9.25 13.49
N ALA A 355 -15.48 9.63 12.37
CA ALA A 355 -16.85 9.20 12.00
C ALA A 355 -16.92 7.69 11.74
N GLN A 356 -15.79 7.09 11.39
CA GLN A 356 -15.58 5.68 11.09
C GLN A 356 -14.10 5.35 11.35
N ILE A 357 -13.79 4.10 11.70
CA ILE A 357 -12.42 3.68 11.99
C ILE A 357 -11.84 2.86 10.84
N CYS A 358 -10.75 3.35 10.27
CA CYS A 358 -9.93 2.57 9.34
C CYS A 358 -9.11 1.52 10.11
N VAL A 359 -9.13 0.25 9.70
CA VAL A 359 -8.35 -0.84 10.30
C VAL A 359 -6.85 -0.56 10.23
N TYR A 360 -6.39 -0.06 9.08
CA TYR A 360 -4.99 0.29 8.80
C TYR A 360 -4.58 1.66 9.40
N CYS A 361 -5.36 2.22 10.34
CA CYS A 361 -5.11 3.53 10.93
C CYS A 361 -3.75 3.60 11.63
N GLN A 362 -2.97 4.64 11.33
CA GLN A 362 -1.69 4.91 12.00
C GLN A 362 -1.85 5.02 13.52
N ARG A 363 -2.96 5.63 13.98
CA ARG A 363 -3.24 5.97 15.38
C ARG A 363 -4.32 5.08 16.02
N ASN A 364 -4.57 3.90 15.48
CA ASN A 364 -5.47 2.91 16.10
C ASN A 364 -5.15 2.63 17.59
N TRP A 365 -3.90 2.82 18.01
CA TRP A 365 -3.42 2.68 19.38
C TRP A 365 -3.81 3.84 20.31
N GLU A 366 -4.13 5.03 19.77
CA GLU A 366 -4.62 6.19 20.53
C GLU A 366 -6.15 6.15 20.77
N ILE A 367 -6.88 5.31 20.03
CA ILE A 367 -8.35 5.34 19.95
C ILE A 367 -8.94 4.09 20.60
N ASP A 368 -9.81 4.28 21.59
CA ASP A 368 -10.51 3.15 22.24
C ASP A 368 -11.82 2.78 21.55
N ARG A 369 -12.55 3.77 21.02
CA ARG A 369 -13.81 3.56 20.30
C ARG A 369 -14.09 4.67 19.28
N VAL A 370 -14.92 4.36 18.29
CA VAL A 370 -15.47 5.34 17.35
C VAL A 370 -16.36 6.35 18.07
N LEU A 371 -16.25 7.64 17.72
CA LEU A 371 -16.98 8.73 18.37
C LEU A 371 -16.84 8.71 19.92
N GLU A 372 -15.63 8.47 20.42
CA GLU A 372 -15.34 8.53 21.86
C GLU A 372 -15.86 9.85 22.47
N PRO A 373 -16.71 9.82 23.51
CA PRO A 373 -17.30 11.04 24.09
C PRO A 373 -16.30 12.11 24.53
N LYS A 374 -15.07 11.72 24.88
CA LYS A 374 -13.97 12.62 25.25
C LYS A 374 -12.91 12.77 24.16
N ALA A 375 -13.29 12.56 22.89
CA ALA A 375 -12.37 12.68 21.76
C ALA A 375 -11.84 14.10 21.57
N MET A 376 -12.65 15.13 21.87
CA MET A 376 -12.18 16.51 21.84
C MET A 376 -11.29 16.80 23.05
N ALA A 377 -10.08 17.27 22.80
CA ALA A 377 -9.19 17.72 23.85
C ALA A 377 -9.81 18.87 24.66
N SER A 378 -9.46 18.96 25.94
CA SER A 378 -9.97 20.03 26.80
C SER A 378 -9.55 21.40 26.25
N ARG A 379 -10.39 22.41 26.46
CA ARG A 379 -10.10 23.80 26.03
C ARG A 379 -8.72 24.27 26.49
N LYS A 380 -8.36 23.97 27.74
CA LYS A 380 -7.05 24.29 28.31
C LYS A 380 -5.91 23.69 27.47
N LYS A 381 -5.95 22.40 27.13
CA LYS A 381 -4.91 21.74 26.34
C LYS A 381 -4.82 22.30 24.92
N VAL A 382 -5.97 22.59 24.29
CA VAL A 382 -5.99 23.22 22.97
C VAL A 382 -5.36 24.62 23.01
N ASP A 383 -5.65 25.40 24.05
CA ASP A 383 -5.11 26.76 24.21
C ASP A 383 -3.61 26.74 24.50
N GLU A 384 -3.14 25.80 25.31
CA GLU A 384 -1.70 25.56 25.53
C GLU A 384 -0.99 25.17 24.22
N ALA A 385 -1.56 24.24 23.45
CA ALA A 385 -1.03 23.84 22.14
C ALA A 385 -0.99 25.00 21.14
N LEU A 386 -2.02 25.86 21.11
CA LEU A 386 -2.06 27.04 20.23
C LEU A 386 -1.07 28.13 20.67
N THR A 387 -0.87 28.30 21.97
CA THR A 387 0.11 29.24 22.54
C THR A 387 1.54 28.79 22.26
N TRP A 388 1.77 27.48 22.17
CA TRP A 388 3.08 26.94 21.79
C TRP A 388 3.57 27.50 20.44
N PHE A 389 2.69 27.70 19.46
CA PHE A 389 3.06 28.29 18.15
C PHE A 389 3.56 29.75 18.25
N ASP A 390 3.19 30.51 19.29
CA ASP A 390 3.67 31.88 19.48
C ASP A 390 5.17 31.94 19.77
N HIS A 391 5.70 30.86 20.35
CA HIS A 391 7.13 30.73 20.68
C HIS A 391 7.94 30.09 19.55
N HIS A 392 7.30 29.70 18.43
CA HIS A 392 7.92 28.93 17.34
C HIS A 392 7.67 29.59 15.97
N GLN A 393 8.25 30.78 15.79
CA GLN A 393 8.02 31.65 14.63
C GLN A 393 8.50 31.08 13.28
N SER A 394 9.31 30.01 13.27
CA SER A 394 9.72 29.34 12.03
C SER A 394 8.63 28.46 11.41
N ILE A 395 7.56 28.16 12.14
CA ILE A 395 6.48 27.29 11.65
C ILE A 395 5.50 28.12 10.85
N GLY A 396 5.33 27.75 9.57
CA GLY A 396 4.40 28.43 8.67
C GLY A 396 3.28 27.55 8.12
N ASP A 397 3.42 26.23 8.20
CA ASP A 397 2.42 25.24 7.79
C ASP A 397 1.93 24.44 9.00
N VAL A 398 0.63 24.51 9.29
CA VAL A 398 0.00 23.75 10.36
C VAL A 398 -0.98 22.74 9.80
N LEU A 399 -0.76 21.45 10.07
CA LEU A 399 -1.69 20.39 9.74
C LEU A 399 -2.60 20.09 10.94
N ILE A 400 -3.88 20.42 10.83
CA ILE A 400 -4.90 20.02 11.79
C ILE A 400 -5.38 18.60 11.42
N THR A 401 -5.13 17.63 12.29
CA THR A 401 -5.48 16.21 12.11
C THR A 401 -5.72 15.55 13.48
N GLY A 402 -5.36 14.28 13.67
CA GLY A 402 -5.61 13.49 14.88
C GLY A 402 -6.30 12.19 14.48
N GLY A 403 -7.52 11.99 14.97
CA GLY A 403 -8.52 11.20 14.27
C GLY A 403 -9.01 11.98 13.05
N ASP A 404 -10.25 12.47 13.09
CA ASP A 404 -10.78 13.34 12.04
C ASP A 404 -11.31 14.67 12.64
N PRO A 405 -10.61 15.79 12.45
CA PRO A 405 -10.98 17.08 13.03
C PRO A 405 -12.29 17.63 12.47
N LEU A 406 -12.75 17.18 11.31
CA LEU A 406 -14.01 17.65 10.73
C LEU A 406 -15.22 16.97 11.37
N VAL A 407 -15.04 16.03 12.29
CA VAL A 407 -16.13 15.50 13.13
C VAL A 407 -16.47 16.46 14.28
N MET A 408 -15.57 17.40 14.62
CA MET A 408 -15.82 18.42 15.64
C MET A 408 -16.98 19.34 15.27
N LYS A 409 -17.52 20.04 16.28
CA LYS A 409 -18.50 21.10 16.07
C LYS A 409 -17.86 22.25 15.28
N ASP A 410 -18.64 22.88 14.41
CA ASP A 410 -18.22 24.03 13.60
C ASP A 410 -17.55 25.14 14.43
N SER A 411 -18.14 25.49 15.58
CA SER A 411 -17.59 26.52 16.48
C SER A 411 -16.23 26.16 17.09
N GLN A 412 -15.92 24.88 17.27
CA GLN A 412 -14.62 24.43 17.77
C GLN A 412 -13.56 24.56 16.68
N LEU A 413 -13.90 24.17 15.45
CA LEU A 413 -13.02 24.32 14.30
C LEU A 413 -12.78 25.81 13.99
N GLU A 414 -13.83 26.63 13.93
CA GLU A 414 -13.75 28.07 13.67
C GLU A 414 -12.78 28.76 14.62
N ARG A 415 -12.88 28.46 15.92
CA ARG A 415 -11.98 29.01 16.93
C ARG A 415 -10.51 28.64 16.69
N ILE A 416 -10.23 27.38 16.37
CA ILE A 416 -8.85 26.92 16.08
C ILE A 416 -8.33 27.64 14.83
N LEU A 417 -9.15 27.71 13.77
CA LEU A 417 -8.81 28.42 12.54
C LEU A 417 -8.55 29.90 12.81
N GLU A 418 -9.40 30.58 13.57
CA GLU A 418 -9.25 31.99 13.94
C GLU A 418 -7.93 32.28 14.65
N ILE A 419 -7.59 31.47 15.65
CA ILE A 419 -6.36 31.68 16.44
C ILE A 419 -5.12 31.42 15.57
N LEU A 420 -5.09 30.34 14.79
CA LEU A 420 -3.98 30.07 13.87
C LEU A 420 -3.89 31.13 12.78
N ALA A 421 -5.02 31.56 12.24
CA ALA A 421 -5.15 32.62 11.24
C ALA A 421 -4.59 33.97 11.73
N GLY A 422 -4.74 34.28 13.02
CA GLY A 422 -4.22 35.51 13.63
C GLY A 422 -2.69 35.54 13.75
N LYS A 423 -2.01 34.39 13.64
CA LYS A 423 -0.55 34.28 13.74
C LYS A 423 0.10 34.60 12.39
N LYS A 424 0.83 35.72 12.32
CA LYS A 424 1.37 36.28 11.06
C LYS A 424 2.30 35.33 10.29
N GLN A 425 3.02 34.45 10.99
CA GLN A 425 3.95 33.48 10.41
C GLN A 425 3.23 32.31 9.70
N ILE A 426 1.96 32.05 10.04
CA ILE A 426 1.20 30.93 9.47
C ILE A 426 0.62 31.33 8.12
N TYR A 427 1.26 30.86 7.06
CA TYR A 427 0.83 31.06 5.68
C TYR A 427 0.05 29.85 5.11
N ARG A 428 0.01 28.72 5.82
CA ARG A 428 -0.78 27.55 5.41
C ARG A 428 -1.41 26.81 6.60
N ILE A 429 -2.69 26.48 6.47
CA ILE A 429 -3.39 25.57 7.37
C ILE A 429 -3.97 24.43 6.53
N ARG A 430 -3.59 23.19 6.84
CA ARG A 430 -4.09 22.00 6.18
C ARG A 430 -5.08 21.27 7.06
N LEU A 431 -6.20 20.85 6.50
CA LEU A 431 -7.20 20.04 7.16
C LEU A 431 -7.06 18.60 6.69
N GLY A 432 -6.46 17.74 7.52
CA GLY A 432 -6.37 16.31 7.24
C GLY A 432 -7.66 15.62 7.68
N THR A 433 -8.49 15.17 6.74
CA THR A 433 -9.84 14.64 7.02
C THR A 433 -10.29 13.62 6.00
N ARG A 434 -10.93 12.55 6.47
CA ARG A 434 -11.54 11.53 5.61
C ARG A 434 -13.03 11.80 5.39
N THR A 435 -13.61 12.84 5.99
CA THR A 435 -15.05 13.15 5.87
C THR A 435 -15.58 13.26 4.44
N PRO A 436 -14.87 13.77 3.41
CA PRO A 436 -15.38 13.69 2.02
C PRO A 436 -15.68 12.26 1.55
N VAL A 437 -14.98 11.27 2.13
CA VAL A 437 -15.07 9.85 1.75
C VAL A 437 -16.05 9.08 2.63
N VAL A 438 -16.11 9.35 3.94
CA VAL A 438 -16.89 8.53 4.90
C VAL A 438 -18.12 9.23 5.47
N LEU A 439 -18.24 10.54 5.26
CA LEU A 439 -19.31 11.38 5.77
C LEU A 439 -19.47 12.66 4.91
N PRO A 440 -19.72 12.54 3.59
CA PRO A 440 -19.71 13.70 2.68
C PRO A 440 -20.73 14.78 3.07
N MET A 441 -21.84 14.41 3.70
CA MET A 441 -22.85 15.32 4.26
C MET A 441 -22.28 16.31 5.28
N ARG A 442 -21.09 16.05 5.86
CA ARG A 442 -20.46 16.96 6.81
C ARG A 442 -20.12 18.32 6.20
N TRP A 443 -19.95 18.38 4.89
CA TRP A 443 -19.60 19.57 4.12
C TRP A 443 -20.83 20.44 3.86
N THR A 444 -21.42 20.96 4.94
CA THR A 444 -22.54 21.91 4.89
C THR A 444 -22.11 23.28 4.37
N ASP A 445 -23.08 24.10 3.95
CA ASP A 445 -22.78 25.45 3.49
C ASP A 445 -22.23 26.33 4.63
N GLU A 446 -22.71 26.10 5.86
CA GLU A 446 -22.24 26.77 7.08
C GLU A 446 -20.77 26.44 7.38
N LEU A 447 -20.39 25.16 7.30
CA LEU A 447 -18.99 24.76 7.48
C LEU A 447 -18.12 25.41 6.40
N MET A 448 -18.57 25.41 5.15
CA MET A 448 -17.80 26.01 4.06
C MET A 448 -17.68 27.53 4.19
N LYS A 449 -18.71 28.24 4.66
CA LYS A 449 -18.63 29.67 4.99
C LYS A 449 -17.56 29.94 6.06
N ILE A 450 -17.46 29.07 7.08
CA ILE A 450 -16.44 29.17 8.13
C ILE A 450 -15.04 28.95 7.56
N ILE A 451 -14.81 27.83 6.88
CA ILE A 451 -13.48 27.48 6.34
C ILE A 451 -13.00 28.53 5.34
N ALA A 452 -13.87 28.93 4.40
CA ALA A 452 -13.53 29.87 3.34
C ALA A 452 -13.17 31.26 3.87
N ARG A 453 -13.74 31.71 5.00
CA ARG A 453 -13.37 32.98 5.65
C ARG A 453 -11.88 33.06 5.97
N TYR A 454 -11.25 31.93 6.25
CA TYR A 454 -9.84 31.87 6.61
C TYR A 454 -8.92 31.58 5.43
N HIS A 455 -9.45 31.36 4.23
CA HIS A 455 -8.67 31.21 3.00
C HIS A 455 -8.47 32.57 2.32
N GLU A 456 -7.23 33.03 2.26
CA GLU A 456 -6.86 34.33 1.70
C GLU A 456 -5.72 34.13 0.69
N PRO A 457 -6.04 33.84 -0.59
CA PRO A 457 -5.04 33.60 -1.62
C PRO A 457 -3.93 34.67 -1.67
N GLY A 458 -2.68 34.23 -1.80
CA GLY A 458 -1.49 35.09 -1.74
C GLY A 458 -1.01 35.44 -0.33
N ARG A 459 -1.81 35.17 0.71
CA ARG A 459 -1.45 35.41 2.12
C ARG A 459 -1.51 34.15 2.99
N ARG A 460 -2.66 33.49 3.02
CA ARG A 460 -2.90 32.27 3.81
C ARG A 460 -3.72 31.25 3.04
N GLU A 461 -3.10 30.13 2.74
CA GLU A 461 -3.76 29.00 2.10
C GLU A 461 -4.47 28.12 3.14
N ILE A 462 -5.73 27.78 2.89
CA ILE A 462 -6.38 26.63 3.52
C ILE A 462 -6.40 25.54 2.45
N SER A 463 -6.04 24.32 2.81
CA SER A 463 -6.21 23.17 1.93
C SER A 463 -6.77 21.96 2.67
N VAL A 464 -7.48 21.11 1.92
CA VAL A 464 -8.08 19.88 2.43
C VAL A 464 -7.27 18.70 1.92
N VAL A 465 -6.82 17.85 2.84
CA VAL A 465 -6.10 16.62 2.52
C VAL A 465 -7.01 15.45 2.91
N THR A 466 -7.55 14.79 1.89
CA THR A 466 -8.45 13.65 2.02
C THR A 466 -7.76 12.30 1.87
N HIS A 467 -8.55 11.22 1.95
CA HIS A 467 -8.04 9.86 2.14
C HIS A 467 -8.91 8.80 1.44
N PHE A 468 -9.08 8.96 0.13
CA PHE A 468 -9.62 7.92 -0.76
C PHE A 468 -8.57 6.84 -1.00
N GLU A 469 -9.00 5.59 -0.92
CA GLU A 469 -8.21 4.37 -1.09
C GLU A 469 -8.59 3.58 -2.35
N HIS A 470 -9.82 3.75 -2.86
CA HIS A 470 -10.30 2.99 -4.00
C HIS A 470 -11.35 3.76 -4.81
N SER A 471 -11.41 3.55 -6.13
CA SER A 471 -12.35 4.22 -7.05
C SER A 471 -13.81 4.05 -6.65
N TYR A 472 -14.13 2.93 -6.02
CA TYR A 472 -15.48 2.62 -5.53
C TYR A 472 -15.96 3.61 -4.46
N GLU A 473 -15.06 4.31 -3.77
CA GLU A 473 -15.40 5.34 -2.78
C GLU A 473 -15.75 6.71 -3.39
N ILE A 474 -15.48 6.91 -4.69
CA ILE A 474 -15.74 8.16 -5.40
C ILE A 474 -17.21 8.15 -5.84
N THR A 475 -18.10 8.63 -4.98
CA THR A 475 -19.56 8.64 -5.19
C THR A 475 -20.07 10.01 -5.64
N PRO A 476 -21.35 10.13 -6.04
CA PRO A 476 -21.99 11.42 -6.26
C PRO A 476 -21.93 12.35 -5.03
N GLU A 477 -22.16 11.83 -3.82
CA GLU A 477 -22.12 12.61 -2.58
C GLU A 477 -20.69 13.07 -2.25
N ALA A 478 -19.70 12.20 -2.41
CA ALA A 478 -18.29 12.54 -2.21
C ALA A 478 -17.83 13.58 -3.24
N MET A 479 -18.22 13.43 -4.51
CA MET A 479 -17.99 14.43 -5.55
C MET A 479 -18.65 15.76 -5.18
N ALA A 480 -19.91 15.76 -4.74
CA ALA A 480 -20.62 16.99 -4.35
C ALA A 480 -19.92 17.72 -3.19
N ALA A 481 -19.46 16.98 -2.17
CA ALA A 481 -18.66 17.53 -1.08
C ALA A 481 -17.36 18.17 -1.59
N VAL A 482 -16.61 17.46 -2.44
CA VAL A 482 -15.37 17.98 -3.05
C VAL A 482 -15.65 19.22 -3.90
N GLN A 483 -16.69 19.21 -4.72
CA GLN A 483 -17.06 20.36 -5.55
C GLN A 483 -17.43 21.58 -4.71
N LYS A 484 -18.08 21.39 -3.56
CA LYS A 484 -18.36 22.48 -2.62
C LYS A 484 -17.07 23.12 -2.10
N ILE A 485 -16.05 22.33 -1.77
CA ILE A 485 -14.73 22.81 -1.36
C ILE A 485 -14.04 23.56 -2.51
N ARG A 486 -14.00 22.96 -3.70
CA ARG A 486 -13.31 23.51 -4.86
C ARG A 486 -13.89 24.86 -5.31
N ARG A 487 -15.21 25.05 -5.20
CA ARG A 487 -15.89 26.31 -5.54
C ARG A 487 -15.47 27.50 -4.68
N THR A 488 -14.89 27.27 -3.48
CA THR A 488 -14.35 28.36 -2.65
C THR A 488 -12.87 28.65 -2.93
N GLY A 489 -12.30 28.07 -4.00
CA GLY A 489 -10.88 28.22 -4.37
C GLY A 489 -9.92 27.33 -3.58
N ILE A 490 -10.42 26.51 -2.65
CA ILE A 490 -9.61 25.67 -1.77
C ILE A 490 -9.11 24.42 -2.53
N GLY A 491 -7.81 24.14 -2.39
CA GLY A 491 -7.19 22.92 -2.91
C GLY A 491 -7.65 21.66 -2.18
N VAL A 492 -7.93 20.58 -2.91
CA VAL A 492 -8.26 19.27 -2.35
C VAL A 492 -7.22 18.27 -2.83
N TYR A 493 -6.56 17.60 -1.90
CA TYR A 493 -5.46 16.68 -2.15
C TYR A 493 -5.79 15.30 -1.59
N ASN A 494 -5.31 14.22 -2.21
CA ASN A 494 -5.49 12.86 -1.67
C ASN A 494 -4.19 12.25 -1.17
N GLN A 495 -4.24 11.70 0.03
CA GLN A 495 -3.25 10.74 0.52
C GLN A 495 -3.86 9.35 0.44
N VAL A 496 -3.15 8.39 -0.12
CA VAL A 496 -3.58 6.98 -0.21
C VAL A 496 -2.57 6.11 0.51
N VAL A 497 -2.99 5.03 1.15
CA VAL A 497 -2.09 3.97 1.65
C VAL A 497 -2.11 2.81 0.66
N PHE A 498 -0.93 2.46 0.16
CA PHE A 498 -0.78 1.31 -0.72
C PHE A 498 -0.81 0.02 0.10
N THR A 499 -1.90 -0.72 -0.04
CA THR A 499 -2.20 -1.95 0.68
C THR A 499 -2.50 -3.09 -0.27
N ILE A 500 -2.54 -4.32 0.23
CA ILE A 500 -2.89 -5.49 -0.60
C ILE A 500 -4.24 -5.29 -1.33
N GLU A 501 -5.14 -4.52 -0.73
CA GLU A 501 -6.51 -4.24 -1.17
C GLU A 501 -6.63 -3.18 -2.29
N ASN A 502 -5.53 -2.48 -2.63
CA ASN A 502 -5.50 -1.52 -3.76
C ASN A 502 -4.22 -1.61 -4.59
N SER A 503 -3.52 -2.75 -4.51
CA SER A 503 -2.23 -2.97 -5.16
C SER A 503 -2.30 -3.79 -6.45
N ARG A 504 -3.50 -4.15 -6.93
CA ARG A 504 -3.64 -4.92 -8.17
C ARG A 504 -3.26 -4.08 -9.39
N ARG A 505 -2.99 -4.75 -10.50
CA ARG A 505 -2.44 -4.13 -11.72
C ARG A 505 -3.40 -3.05 -12.26
N PHE A 506 -2.93 -1.82 -12.34
CA PHE A 506 -3.62 -0.57 -12.71
C PHE A 506 -4.71 -0.09 -11.74
N GLU A 507 -4.91 -0.72 -10.57
CA GLU A 507 -5.95 -0.34 -9.63
C GLU A 507 -5.74 1.09 -9.08
N LEU A 508 -4.54 1.36 -8.56
CA LEU A 508 -4.20 2.70 -8.09
C LEU A 508 -4.07 3.73 -9.23
N ALA A 509 -3.74 3.29 -10.44
CA ALA A 509 -3.73 4.16 -11.61
C ALA A 509 -5.16 4.59 -12.01
N LYS A 510 -6.16 3.71 -11.84
CA LYS A 510 -7.58 4.05 -12.01
C LYS A 510 -8.05 5.02 -10.94
N LEU A 511 -7.70 4.79 -9.67
CA LEU A 511 -8.04 5.72 -8.58
C LEU A 511 -7.54 7.14 -8.88
N ARG A 512 -6.30 7.28 -9.34
CA ARG A 512 -5.70 8.56 -9.71
C ARG A 512 -6.48 9.33 -10.77
N LEU A 513 -6.91 8.63 -11.81
CA LEU A 513 -7.73 9.19 -12.88
C LEU A 513 -9.08 9.71 -12.34
N ASP A 514 -9.74 8.90 -11.51
CA ASP A 514 -11.06 9.24 -10.95
C ASP A 514 -10.98 10.35 -9.90
N LEU A 515 -9.91 10.39 -9.10
CA LEU A 515 -9.65 11.50 -8.18
C LEU A 515 -9.55 12.81 -8.95
N LYS A 516 -8.81 12.80 -10.06
CA LYS A 516 -8.64 14.00 -10.88
C LYS A 516 -9.97 14.44 -11.50
N SER A 517 -10.81 13.50 -11.93
CA SER A 517 -12.11 13.82 -12.55
C SER A 517 -13.07 14.54 -11.59
N ILE A 518 -12.95 14.33 -10.28
CA ILE A 518 -13.76 15.04 -9.27
C ILE A 518 -13.08 16.28 -8.68
N GLY A 519 -11.89 16.64 -9.16
CA GLY A 519 -11.15 17.82 -8.71
C GLY A 519 -10.27 17.59 -7.47
N VAL A 520 -9.88 16.35 -7.20
CA VAL A 520 -8.91 16.00 -6.15
C VAL A 520 -7.54 15.73 -6.78
N ASP A 521 -6.51 16.36 -6.24
CA ASP A 521 -5.13 16.20 -6.71
C ASP A 521 -4.43 15.05 -5.94
N PRO A 522 -3.92 14.00 -6.61
CA PRO A 522 -3.11 12.98 -5.96
C PRO A 522 -1.84 13.59 -5.33
N TYR A 523 -1.61 13.35 -4.04
CA TYR A 523 -0.52 13.99 -3.28
C TYR A 523 0.52 13.01 -2.76
N TYR A 524 0.13 12.01 -1.95
CA TYR A 524 1.06 10.97 -1.50
C TYR A 524 0.45 9.59 -1.68
N THR A 525 1.28 8.65 -2.15
CA THR A 525 1.05 7.22 -1.97
C THR A 525 1.96 6.72 -0.87
N PHE A 526 1.41 6.48 0.31
CA PHE A 526 2.16 5.93 1.42
C PHE A 526 2.34 4.42 1.21
N ASN A 527 3.56 3.93 1.30
CA ASN A 527 3.72 2.53 1.65
C ASN A 527 3.12 2.31 3.06
N MET A 528 2.40 1.21 3.22
CA MET A 528 1.90 0.75 4.51
C MET A 528 3.03 0.75 5.56
N LYS A 529 2.73 1.30 6.74
CA LYS A 529 3.73 1.37 7.81
C LYS A 529 4.04 -0.03 8.32
N GLY A 530 5.27 -0.25 8.79
CA GLY A 530 5.77 -1.49 9.39
C GLY A 530 5.15 -1.86 10.74
N LYS A 531 3.83 -1.84 10.83
CA LYS A 531 3.03 -2.10 12.02
C LYS A 531 2.56 -3.56 12.03
N GLU A 532 3.05 -4.33 12.99
CA GLU A 532 2.77 -5.76 13.10
C GLU A 532 1.27 -6.08 13.16
N GLU A 533 0.47 -5.25 13.84
CA GLU A 533 -0.98 -5.50 13.94
C GLU A 533 -1.70 -5.43 12.59
N THR A 534 -1.11 -4.73 11.62
CA THR A 534 -1.66 -4.54 10.27
C THR A 534 -0.83 -5.23 9.19
N LYS A 535 0.00 -6.22 9.55
CA LYS A 535 0.89 -6.93 8.61
C LYS A 535 0.18 -7.49 7.38
N GLN A 536 -1.07 -7.93 7.51
CA GLN A 536 -1.88 -8.42 6.39
C GLN A 536 -2.17 -7.37 5.30
N TYR A 537 -2.06 -6.08 5.61
CA TYR A 537 -2.24 -5.00 4.64
C TYR A 537 -0.95 -4.64 3.91
N MET A 538 0.20 -5.13 4.37
CA MET A 538 1.50 -4.73 3.83
C MET A 538 1.70 -5.26 2.41
N VAL A 539 2.45 -4.49 1.64
CA VAL A 539 2.80 -4.77 0.26
C VAL A 539 4.29 -4.53 0.10
N PRO A 540 5.04 -5.40 -0.62
CA PRO A 540 6.46 -5.18 -0.83
C PRO A 540 6.74 -3.81 -1.44
N ILE A 541 7.80 -3.12 -0.98
CA ILE A 541 8.29 -1.86 -1.56
C ILE A 541 8.52 -2.02 -3.08
N ALA A 542 8.98 -3.20 -3.50
CA ALA A 542 9.16 -3.53 -4.90
C ALA A 542 7.87 -3.35 -5.73
N ARG A 543 6.69 -3.67 -5.18
CA ARG A 543 5.40 -3.54 -5.89
C ARG A 543 5.01 -2.09 -6.10
N ILE A 544 5.14 -1.22 -5.08
CA ILE A 544 4.83 0.22 -5.26
C ILE A 544 5.80 0.87 -6.25
N LEU A 545 7.08 0.46 -6.27
CA LEU A 545 8.04 0.90 -7.28
C LEU A 545 7.64 0.44 -8.68
N GLN A 546 7.22 -0.83 -8.82
CA GLN A 546 6.71 -1.40 -10.07
C GLN A 546 5.48 -0.65 -10.57
N GLU A 547 4.49 -0.39 -9.71
CA GLU A 547 3.28 0.38 -10.04
C GLU A 547 3.65 1.74 -10.63
N ARG A 548 4.54 2.48 -9.96
CA ARG A 548 4.97 3.80 -10.41
C ARG A 548 5.75 3.76 -11.72
N LYS A 549 6.56 2.72 -11.93
CA LYS A 549 7.45 2.60 -13.10
C LYS A 549 6.78 1.97 -14.31
N GLU A 550 5.65 1.29 -14.15
CA GLU A 550 5.00 0.56 -15.24
C GLU A 550 3.56 1.01 -15.50
N GLU A 551 2.80 1.38 -14.48
CA GLU A 551 1.36 1.69 -14.56
C GLU A 551 1.12 3.19 -14.54
N ALA A 552 1.47 3.87 -13.44
CA ALA A 552 1.30 5.33 -13.34
C ALA A 552 2.03 6.08 -14.45
N ARG A 553 3.15 5.54 -14.95
CA ARG A 553 3.90 6.13 -16.07
C ARG A 553 3.11 6.21 -17.39
N LEU A 554 1.98 5.52 -17.50
CA LEU A 554 1.11 5.54 -18.68
C LEU A 554 0.01 6.61 -18.56
N LEU A 555 -0.22 7.16 -17.37
CA LEU A 555 -1.17 8.24 -17.15
C LEU A 555 -0.62 9.59 -17.63
N PRO A 556 -1.49 10.53 -18.06
CA PRO A 556 -1.11 11.92 -18.25
C PRO A 556 -0.50 12.54 -16.98
N GLY A 557 0.31 13.59 -17.17
CA GLY A 557 1.10 14.17 -16.08
C GLY A 557 0.27 14.69 -14.90
N LEU A 558 -0.94 15.22 -15.15
CA LEU A 558 -1.83 15.78 -14.13
C LEU A 558 -2.52 14.73 -13.26
N ASP A 559 -2.58 13.47 -13.70
CA ASP A 559 -3.25 12.39 -12.97
C ASP A 559 -2.29 11.66 -12.01
N ARG A 560 -0.97 11.87 -12.12
CA ARG A 560 0.06 11.09 -11.39
C ARG A 560 1.00 11.93 -10.56
N THR A 561 0.51 13.05 -10.05
CA THR A 561 1.27 14.05 -9.30
C THR A 561 1.73 13.60 -7.92
N ASP A 562 1.21 12.47 -7.44
CA ASP A 562 1.55 11.92 -6.13
C ASP A 562 2.98 11.37 -6.07
N GLU A 563 3.60 11.51 -4.91
CA GLU A 563 4.90 10.88 -4.64
C GLU A 563 4.73 9.63 -3.76
N PRO A 564 5.33 8.48 -4.15
CA PRO A 564 5.39 7.30 -3.31
C PRO A 564 6.40 7.51 -2.17
N VAL A 565 5.96 7.34 -0.93
CA VAL A 565 6.78 7.62 0.26
C VAL A 565 6.69 6.51 1.30
N PHE A 566 7.79 6.30 2.02
CA PHE A 566 7.81 5.49 3.24
C PHE A 566 8.01 6.41 4.45
N ASN A 567 7.25 6.17 5.52
CA ASN A 567 7.44 6.91 6.76
C ASN A 567 8.47 6.19 7.62
N VAL A 568 9.63 6.80 7.81
CA VAL A 568 10.64 6.34 8.75
C VAL A 568 10.25 6.77 10.17
N PRO A 569 10.21 5.85 11.14
CA PRO A 569 9.93 6.14 12.54
C PRO A 569 10.74 7.32 13.07
N ARG A 570 10.08 8.29 13.72
CA ARG A 570 10.62 9.56 14.24
C ARG A 570 11.22 10.53 13.21
N LEU A 571 11.85 9.98 12.18
CA LEU A 571 12.67 10.71 11.20
C LEU A 571 11.83 11.28 10.06
N GLY A 572 10.61 10.83 9.79
CA GLY A 572 9.75 11.47 8.78
C GLY A 572 9.63 10.68 7.48
N LYS A 573 9.70 11.31 6.31
CA LYS A 573 9.29 10.69 5.03
C LYS A 573 10.48 10.55 4.11
N ASN A 574 10.62 9.40 3.49
CA ASN A 574 11.54 9.15 2.40
C ASN A 574 10.81 8.91 1.09
N HIS A 575 11.37 9.44 0.00
CA HIS A 575 10.84 9.24 -1.33
C HIS A 575 11.32 7.90 -1.87
N LEU A 576 10.39 6.98 -2.15
CA LEU A 576 10.77 5.64 -2.60
C LEU A 576 11.42 5.66 -4.00
N ARG A 577 11.09 6.64 -4.84
CA ARG A 577 11.70 6.80 -6.16
C ARG A 577 13.14 7.33 -6.12
N ALA A 578 13.58 7.84 -4.98
CA ALA A 578 14.91 8.40 -4.77
C ALA A 578 15.85 7.31 -4.23
N TRP A 579 16.59 6.65 -5.12
CA TRP A 579 17.53 5.59 -4.74
C TRP A 579 18.65 6.05 -3.80
N GLN A 580 18.90 7.35 -3.69
CA GLN A 580 19.84 7.91 -2.72
C GLN A 580 19.27 7.98 -1.29
N ASP A 581 17.97 7.74 -1.10
CA ASP A 581 17.27 7.82 0.18
C ASP A 581 17.14 6.47 0.89
N HIS A 582 17.33 5.37 0.16
CA HIS A 582 17.26 4.04 0.71
C HIS A 582 18.03 3.04 -0.15
N ARG A 583 18.36 1.87 0.41
CA ARG A 583 18.96 0.77 -0.34
C ARG A 583 18.64 -0.59 0.28
N LEU A 584 18.53 -1.61 -0.55
CA LEU A 584 18.49 -3.01 -0.12
C LEU A 584 19.84 -3.44 0.47
N VAL A 585 19.84 -3.93 1.71
CA VAL A 585 21.04 -4.35 2.44
C VAL A 585 21.10 -5.83 2.77
N MET A 586 19.96 -6.54 2.79
CA MET A 586 19.93 -7.98 3.08
C MET A 586 18.66 -8.64 2.53
N ILE A 587 18.72 -9.95 2.32
CA ILE A 587 17.58 -10.83 2.07
C ILE A 587 17.57 -11.90 3.16
N LEU A 588 16.49 -11.97 3.95
CA LEU A 588 16.35 -12.90 5.07
C LEU A 588 15.92 -14.29 4.59
N PRO A 589 16.16 -15.38 5.34
CA PRO A 589 15.81 -16.75 4.96
C PRO A 589 14.35 -16.97 4.53
N ASN A 590 13.43 -16.16 5.01
CA ASN A 590 12.01 -16.18 4.61
C ASN A 590 11.71 -15.42 3.30
N GLY A 591 12.72 -14.86 2.63
CA GLY A 591 12.57 -14.05 1.42
C GLY A 591 12.24 -12.57 1.67
N SER A 592 12.16 -12.13 2.93
CA SER A 592 11.98 -10.71 3.25
C SER A 592 13.22 -9.90 2.85
N ARG A 593 12.98 -8.71 2.30
CA ARG A 593 14.02 -7.72 2.00
C ARG A 593 14.24 -6.80 3.18
N VAL A 594 15.49 -6.45 3.47
CA VAL A 594 15.83 -5.45 4.48
C VAL A 594 16.31 -4.18 3.80
N TYR A 595 15.57 -3.09 3.98
CA TYR A 595 15.87 -1.78 3.42
C TYR A 595 16.50 -0.88 4.48
N GLU A 596 17.66 -0.31 4.18
CA GLU A 596 18.26 0.76 4.98
C GLU A 596 17.74 2.11 4.45
N PHE A 597 16.97 2.82 5.25
CA PHE A 597 16.46 4.16 4.97
C PHE A 597 17.32 5.24 5.60
N HIS A 598 17.68 6.25 4.82
CA HIS A 598 18.47 7.39 5.32
C HIS A 598 17.54 8.51 5.77
N PRO A 599 17.78 9.16 6.93
CA PRO A 599 16.95 10.29 7.39
C PRO A 599 16.94 11.46 6.40
N TRP A 600 15.91 12.30 6.43
CA TRP A 600 15.94 13.56 5.63
C TRP A 600 16.98 14.54 6.19
N GLU A 601 17.34 14.39 7.46
CA GLU A 601 18.42 15.14 8.12
C GLU A 601 19.80 14.77 7.58
N LYS A 602 19.94 13.74 6.73
CA LYS A 602 21.23 13.43 6.08
C LYS A 602 21.76 14.67 5.35
N ASN A 603 23.07 14.91 5.44
CA ASN A 603 23.75 16.14 5.01
C ASN A 603 23.47 17.40 5.86
N ILE A 604 22.69 17.29 6.93
CA ILE A 604 22.52 18.32 7.96
C ILE A 604 23.13 17.81 9.26
N GLU A 605 22.74 16.60 9.69
CA GLU A 605 23.21 15.93 10.91
C GLU A 605 23.52 14.45 10.64
N ALA A 606 24.47 13.90 11.41
CA ALA A 606 24.90 12.51 11.29
C ALA A 606 23.94 11.54 12.01
N VAL A 607 22.68 11.50 11.57
CA VAL A 607 21.64 10.65 12.15
C VAL A 607 21.75 9.22 11.60
N PRO A 608 21.75 8.17 12.47
CA PRO A 608 21.81 6.78 12.02
C PRO A 608 20.63 6.41 11.10
N PRO A 609 20.84 5.53 10.11
CA PRO A 609 19.78 5.05 9.25
C PRO A 609 18.83 4.09 9.99
N TYR A 610 17.65 3.86 9.41
CA TYR A 610 16.65 2.93 9.91
C TYR A 610 16.56 1.70 9.00
N ASN A 611 16.67 0.50 9.58
CA ASN A 611 16.47 -0.76 8.87
C ASN A 611 15.01 -1.19 8.96
N TYR A 612 14.36 -1.36 7.81
CA TYR A 612 13.01 -1.87 7.68
C TYR A 612 13.04 -3.29 7.10
N ILE A 613 12.35 -4.22 7.74
CA ILE A 613 12.13 -5.56 7.22
C ILE A 613 10.79 -5.55 6.48
N ASP A 614 10.84 -5.79 5.17
CA ASP A 614 9.69 -5.79 4.29
C ASP A 614 9.02 -7.17 4.22
N VAL A 615 7.79 -7.23 3.71
CA VAL A 615 7.11 -8.50 3.46
C VAL A 615 7.71 -9.22 2.24
N PRO A 616 7.79 -10.57 2.24
CA PRO A 616 8.33 -11.31 1.10
C PRO A 616 7.50 -11.08 -0.18
N ILE A 617 8.19 -10.90 -1.30
CA ILE A 617 7.53 -10.78 -2.62
C ILE A 617 6.75 -12.06 -2.96
N TYR A 618 7.28 -13.22 -2.58
CA TYR A 618 6.63 -14.50 -2.82
C TYR A 618 5.25 -14.58 -2.15
N ASP A 619 5.18 -14.32 -0.85
CA ASP A 619 3.94 -14.33 -0.07
C ASP A 619 2.90 -13.36 -0.66
N TYR A 620 3.34 -12.17 -1.10
CA TYR A 620 2.50 -11.20 -1.79
C TYR A 620 1.93 -11.76 -3.11
N LEU A 621 2.76 -12.41 -3.93
CA LEU A 621 2.32 -13.02 -5.19
C LEU A 621 1.38 -14.22 -4.95
N GLU A 622 1.58 -14.99 -3.89
CA GLU A 622 0.65 -16.06 -3.51
C GLU A 622 -0.72 -15.50 -3.12
N GLU A 623 -0.74 -14.40 -2.35
CA GLU A 623 -2.00 -13.73 -1.98
C GLU A 623 -2.71 -13.16 -3.21
N LEU A 624 -1.99 -12.54 -4.15
CA LEU A 624 -2.58 -12.10 -5.42
C LEU A 624 -3.14 -13.27 -6.24
N ALA A 625 -2.41 -14.37 -6.35
CA ALA A 625 -2.89 -15.57 -7.05
C ALA A 625 -4.16 -16.14 -6.40
N ALA A 626 -4.22 -16.15 -5.06
CA ALA A 626 -5.40 -16.58 -4.32
C ALA A 626 -6.62 -15.68 -4.56
N ARG A 627 -6.41 -14.43 -4.96
CA ARG A 627 -7.44 -13.47 -5.38
C ARG A 627 -7.79 -13.55 -6.87
N GLY A 628 -7.21 -14.49 -7.62
CA GLY A 628 -7.45 -14.67 -9.05
C GLY A 628 -6.62 -13.76 -9.96
N GLU A 629 -5.62 -13.06 -9.44
CA GLU A 629 -4.73 -12.23 -10.26
C GLU A 629 -3.69 -13.07 -11.00
N ASN A 630 -3.35 -12.66 -12.22
CA ASN A 630 -2.31 -13.30 -13.00
C ASN A 630 -0.91 -12.82 -12.54
N ILE A 631 -0.21 -13.67 -11.79
CA ILE A 631 1.13 -13.37 -11.26
C ILE A 631 2.17 -13.02 -12.34
N ARG A 632 1.96 -13.38 -13.61
CA ARG A 632 2.86 -13.03 -14.73
C ARG A 632 2.88 -11.55 -15.04
N ASP A 633 1.79 -10.85 -14.73
CA ASP A 633 1.69 -9.39 -14.89
C ASP A 633 2.64 -8.66 -13.93
N TYR A 634 3.10 -9.37 -12.89
CA TYR A 634 4.00 -8.85 -11.86
C TYR A 634 5.44 -9.37 -12.00
N ARG A 635 5.77 -10.13 -13.06
CA ARG A 635 7.07 -10.81 -13.23
C ARG A 635 8.33 -9.94 -13.04
N THR A 636 8.23 -8.64 -13.29
CA THR A 636 9.33 -7.68 -13.17
C THR A 636 9.57 -7.19 -11.73
N ILE A 637 8.68 -7.51 -10.78
CA ILE A 637 8.70 -7.03 -9.39
C ILE A 637 10.05 -7.28 -8.71
N TRP A 638 10.72 -8.39 -9.03
CA TRP A 638 11.99 -8.79 -8.43
C TRP A 638 13.14 -7.81 -8.72
N TYR A 639 13.03 -6.99 -9.77
CA TYR A 639 14.09 -6.06 -10.21
C TYR A 639 13.93 -4.63 -9.69
N TYR A 640 13.00 -4.41 -8.76
CA TYR A 640 12.79 -3.13 -8.09
C TYR A 640 13.37 -3.19 -6.68
N TYR A 641 14.54 -2.58 -6.48
CA TYR A 641 15.35 -2.66 -5.25
C TYR A 641 15.25 -1.45 -4.34
#